data_AF-A0A7L5A782-F1
#
_entry.id   AF-A0A7L5A782-F1
#
_cell.length_a   1.000
_cell.length_b   1.000
_cell.length_c   1.000
_cell.angle_alpha   90.00
_cell.angle_beta   90.00
_cell.angle_gamma   90.00
#
_symmetry.space_group_name_H-M   'P 1'
#
loop_
_entity.id
_entity.type
_entity.pdbx_description
1 polymer ?
#
loop_
_entity_poly.entity_id
_entity_poly.type
_entity_poly.pdbx_seq_one_letter_code
_entity_poly.pdbx_strand_id
1 'polypeptide(L)'
;MQAPDITKTPTLYVVPYAHLDTQWRWEFPQVISEYLLKTMRVNFDYMDKYPHYVFNWTGSNRYRLMKEYYPDDYARLKGYVAKGQWFPAGSSVEEGDVNLPTAEGIFRQVLYGNTYYRHEFGKASNEYMLPDCFGFPASLPAILAHAGVKGFSTQKLNSQWQPAPRIGGANSPEQTPEGIPFNVGVWVGPDGSRLVSALNPSDYNHNVNTDLTRNDAPITFPTISQTELDALTSRQKRSLQRIRNQKEPNWPERIGLNGKVTGLFADYEYVGTGDIGGAAEETSIKLLEAIVQKEQISLPALPDFVKAPPMPPVRVGMGPVHVVVSAADQMFNDIKPDETERMPTYQGDLELINHSAGSLTSQAYHKRWVAKNELLADAAEKASLAAAWMGAQPYPQKRLNDAWTLALGGHFHDTAAGTATPRSYEFAWNDDVLTANQFAGVFTSATESVSSALDTSGPGTPLVLFNALNIAREDVVEVALPSSMQSSGTMHVVSSTGEQIPAQTADGKVLFVAKLPSVGYAVYHLVPGAASRTSDELKVTSSSLENSRYRVQLNSDGDVASIFDKSLKKELLAAPIRLALSHDTPQQWPAWNMDFDQEQAAPRAYVSGPAKIRVKENGPVRVSIEVVRESEGSRYAQTISLAAGDSGNRVEFANVIDWRGKEENLKASFPLTASNPNATYNEDVGTLQRPNAMERQFEVLSHRWIDLTDKSGSYGVTLLTDDKNGSDKRNDNTIRLTLLRSPGISAKGASYTDQANQDWGHHEFTFGLAGHANGWREAQTDWQAYRLNDPVRAFYTASHPGSLGKQFSLLHLDNSRIRVLALKKAEDSDELVLRMVELDGKSAPGVHVRFAAGINSAREINAQEQPLGEATVTGGELVTSFGGYQPKTFALRLTTPPATVSAIASKPVPLPYDLATATNDDSETKGGGFDGKGDAYPAEMLPEQLSYDGVEFQLTRAATGTPNAVAANGQSVALPVGDFNRVYILAAGDGDQQAQFHIGGKAVTLNVENWGGFIGQWDTRLWKGTPESWAISAHHAVWPPANLDQSEAERPSPHFPEDYLGLREGFIKPASVAWYASHHHTAAGLNDPYAYSYLFAYTLDLPPGVRQLTLPNNSKVRILAVSVAHNGPTVAPAQPLFDTLQHTLEPKTSTK
;
A
#
# COMPACT_ATOMS: atom_id res chain seq x y z
N MET A 1 -0.42 22.46 -32.13
CA MET A 1 -1.33 22.32 -33.28
C MET A 1 -2.77 22.34 -32.76
N GLN A 2 -3.76 22.70 -33.58
CA GLN A 2 -5.16 22.58 -33.20
C GLN A 2 -5.55 21.09 -33.14
N ALA A 3 -6.26 20.67 -32.10
CA ALA A 3 -6.72 19.28 -31.97
C ALA A 3 -7.58 18.87 -33.20
N PRO A 4 -7.42 17.63 -33.71
CA PRO A 4 -8.20 17.16 -34.84
C PRO A 4 -9.68 17.07 -34.48
N ASP A 5 -10.57 17.35 -35.45
CA ASP A 5 -12.00 17.08 -35.28
C ASP A 5 -12.24 15.57 -35.46
N ILE A 6 -12.09 14.81 -34.37
CA ILE A 6 -12.23 13.35 -34.35
C ILE A 6 -13.64 12.85 -34.74
N THR A 7 -14.63 13.75 -34.88
CA THR A 7 -15.94 13.41 -35.45
C THR A 7 -15.93 13.30 -36.98
N LYS A 8 -14.87 13.79 -37.63
CA LYS A 8 -14.73 13.84 -39.10
C LYS A 8 -13.43 13.26 -39.62
N THR A 9 -12.35 13.41 -38.85
CA THR A 9 -11.00 13.03 -39.25
C THR A 9 -10.59 11.75 -38.52
N PRO A 10 -10.43 10.62 -39.23
CA PRO A 10 -9.83 9.42 -38.66
C PRO A 10 -8.46 9.73 -38.06
N THR A 11 -8.33 9.54 -36.75
CA THR A 11 -7.17 9.93 -35.97
C THR A 11 -6.66 8.76 -35.14
N LEU A 12 -5.35 8.52 -35.19
CA LEU A 12 -4.68 7.55 -34.32
C LEU A 12 -3.76 8.32 -33.36
N TYR A 13 -4.02 8.18 -32.07
CA TYR A 13 -3.15 8.71 -31.02
C TYR A 13 -2.10 7.65 -30.68
N VAL A 14 -0.87 7.90 -31.12
CA VAL A 14 0.27 7.01 -30.88
C VAL A 14 1.01 7.53 -29.66
N VAL A 15 1.21 6.67 -28.67
CA VAL A 15 1.77 6.99 -27.36
C VAL A 15 3.09 6.25 -27.20
N PRO A 16 4.21 6.88 -27.60
CA PRO A 16 5.53 6.34 -27.30
C PRO A 16 5.76 6.30 -25.78
N TYR A 17 6.07 5.13 -25.26
CA TYR A 17 6.16 4.83 -23.84
C TYR A 17 7.28 3.81 -23.59
N ALA A 18 7.79 3.75 -22.36
CA ALA A 18 8.69 2.69 -21.93
C ALA A 18 8.25 2.20 -20.55
N HIS A 19 7.78 0.97 -20.50
CA HIS A 19 7.40 0.32 -19.26
C HIS A 19 8.63 0.04 -18.43
N LEU A 20 8.57 0.33 -17.13
CA LEU A 20 9.64 0.04 -16.20
C LEU A 20 9.05 -0.50 -14.92
N ASP A 21 9.30 -1.79 -14.64
CA ASP A 21 8.98 -2.34 -13.35
C ASP A 21 9.95 -1.79 -12.32
N THR A 22 9.39 -1.10 -11.32
CA THR A 22 10.18 -0.51 -10.25
C THR A 22 10.90 -1.62 -9.46
N GLN A 23 10.25 -2.78 -9.30
CA GLN A 23 10.86 -4.01 -8.82
C GLN A 23 10.14 -5.22 -9.44
N TRP A 24 10.89 -6.18 -9.97
CA TRP A 24 10.34 -7.46 -10.44
C TRP A 24 11.39 -8.58 -10.32
N ARG A 25 12.08 -8.92 -11.42
CA ARG A 25 13.25 -9.82 -11.46
C ARG A 25 14.58 -9.09 -11.18
N TRP A 26 14.47 -7.90 -10.63
CA TRP A 26 15.53 -6.99 -10.22
C TRP A 26 15.05 -6.13 -9.04
N GLU A 27 16.00 -5.48 -8.38
CA GLU A 27 15.76 -4.67 -7.20
C GLU A 27 15.93 -3.16 -7.46
N PHE A 28 15.47 -2.34 -6.52
CA PHE A 28 15.62 -0.88 -6.56
C PHE A 28 17.04 -0.39 -6.91
N PRO A 29 18.11 -0.94 -6.29
CA PRO A 29 19.47 -0.54 -6.65
C PRO A 29 19.81 -0.67 -8.14
N GLN A 30 19.35 -1.75 -8.79
CA GLN A 30 19.55 -1.93 -10.23
C GLN A 30 18.73 -0.94 -11.04
N VAL A 31 17.45 -0.76 -10.69
CA VAL A 31 16.57 0.19 -11.38
C VAL A 31 17.18 1.58 -11.38
N ILE A 32 17.64 2.03 -10.21
CA ILE A 32 18.28 3.33 -10.05
C ILE A 32 19.55 3.39 -10.88
N SER A 33 20.47 2.44 -10.70
CA SER A 33 21.82 2.49 -11.29
C SER A 33 21.87 2.33 -12.81
N GLU A 34 20.92 1.58 -13.38
CA GLU A 34 20.96 1.21 -14.79
C GLU A 34 19.73 1.71 -15.56
N TYR A 35 18.53 1.37 -15.10
CA TYR A 35 17.32 1.50 -15.93
C TYR A 35 16.78 2.93 -16.00
N LEU A 36 16.83 3.68 -14.90
CA LEU A 36 16.46 5.11 -14.92
C LEU A 36 17.43 5.90 -15.81
N LEU A 37 18.73 5.65 -15.70
CA LEU A 37 19.76 6.33 -16.48
C LEU A 37 19.62 6.03 -17.99
N LYS A 38 19.41 4.75 -18.33
CA LYS A 38 19.08 4.30 -19.69
C LYS A 38 17.85 5.03 -20.23
N THR A 39 16.78 5.07 -19.44
CA THR A 39 15.50 5.71 -19.82
C THR A 39 15.70 7.19 -20.12
N MET A 40 16.42 7.93 -19.27
CA MET A 40 16.69 9.35 -19.51
C MET A 40 17.54 9.56 -20.78
N ARG A 41 18.74 9.00 -20.83
CA ARG A 41 19.73 9.39 -21.83
C ARG A 41 19.41 8.94 -23.25
N VAL A 42 18.84 7.73 -23.42
CA VAL A 42 18.39 7.28 -24.75
C VAL A 42 17.27 8.19 -25.28
N ASN A 43 16.32 8.57 -24.43
CA ASN A 43 15.25 9.48 -24.83
C ASN A 43 15.76 10.90 -25.12
N PHE A 44 16.74 11.40 -24.35
CA PHE A 44 17.35 12.70 -24.65
C PHE A 44 17.98 12.72 -26.03
N ASP A 45 18.73 11.67 -26.39
CA ASP A 45 19.34 11.53 -27.72
C ASP A 45 18.29 11.52 -28.84
N TYR A 46 17.15 10.88 -28.62
CA TYR A 46 16.06 10.87 -29.59
C TYR A 46 15.35 12.23 -29.69
N MET A 47 15.08 12.89 -28.57
CA MET A 47 14.42 14.20 -28.56
C MET A 47 15.26 15.30 -29.22
N ASP A 48 16.59 15.18 -29.17
CA ASP A 48 17.50 16.08 -29.87
C ASP A 48 17.51 15.85 -31.40
N LYS A 49 17.19 14.63 -31.85
CA LYS A 49 17.15 14.25 -33.29
C LYS A 49 15.77 14.40 -33.92
N TYR A 50 14.69 14.10 -33.19
CA TYR A 50 13.33 13.93 -33.70
C TYR A 50 12.37 14.93 -33.01
N PRO A 51 12.12 16.12 -33.60
CA PRO A 51 11.41 17.20 -32.93
C PRO A 51 9.92 16.91 -32.68
N HIS A 52 9.30 15.95 -33.37
CA HIS A 52 7.89 15.56 -33.13
C HIS A 52 7.77 14.38 -32.14
N TYR A 53 8.88 13.88 -31.60
CA TYR A 53 8.85 12.81 -30.62
C TYR A 53 8.28 13.29 -29.28
N VAL A 54 7.25 12.60 -28.80
CA VAL A 54 6.66 12.77 -27.46
C VAL A 54 6.80 11.46 -26.70
N PHE A 55 7.69 11.45 -25.71
CA PHE A 55 7.87 10.33 -24.80
C PHE A 55 6.94 10.46 -23.60
N ASN A 56 6.24 9.38 -23.26
CA ASN A 56 5.36 9.30 -22.11
C ASN A 56 6.00 8.41 -21.06
N TRP A 57 5.94 8.84 -19.80
CA TRP A 57 6.53 8.05 -18.72
C TRP A 57 5.82 8.28 -17.39
N THR A 58 5.51 7.17 -16.72
CA THR A 58 4.62 7.05 -15.57
C THR A 58 5.39 6.92 -14.26
N GLY A 59 4.69 7.18 -13.14
CA GLY A 59 5.18 6.96 -11.77
C GLY A 59 6.04 8.10 -11.23
N SER A 60 5.44 9.02 -10.45
CA SER A 60 6.16 10.15 -9.84
C SER A 60 7.29 9.72 -8.90
N ASN A 61 7.23 8.53 -8.28
CA ASN A 61 8.31 8.01 -7.45
C ASN A 61 9.60 7.78 -8.26
N ARG A 62 9.48 7.31 -9.50
CA ARG A 62 10.66 7.10 -10.36
C ARG A 62 11.29 8.44 -10.78
N TYR A 63 10.49 9.49 -10.98
CA TYR A 63 11.01 10.86 -11.15
C TYR A 63 11.67 11.39 -9.88
N ARG A 64 11.14 11.08 -8.70
CA ARG A 64 11.78 11.42 -7.41
C ARG A 64 13.16 10.76 -7.31
N LEU A 65 13.27 9.48 -7.66
CA LEU A 65 14.55 8.77 -7.72
C LEU A 65 15.51 9.38 -8.76
N MET A 66 15.03 9.76 -9.95
CA MET A 66 15.85 10.48 -10.93
C MET A 66 16.38 11.80 -10.39
N LYS A 67 15.54 12.57 -9.68
CA LYS A 67 15.93 13.84 -9.05
C LYS A 67 16.96 13.65 -7.95
N GLU A 68 16.80 12.60 -7.15
CA GLU A 68 17.68 12.27 -6.02
C GLU A 68 19.06 11.79 -6.50
N TYR A 69 19.11 10.83 -7.43
CA TYR A 69 20.36 10.16 -7.82
C TYR A 69 21.05 10.76 -9.06
N TYR A 70 20.33 11.54 -9.88
CA TYR A 70 20.84 12.10 -11.14
C TYR A 70 20.40 13.55 -11.36
N PRO A 71 20.77 14.48 -10.45
CA PRO A 71 20.25 15.85 -10.47
C PRO A 71 20.52 16.61 -11.79
N ASP A 72 21.66 16.36 -12.45
CA ASP A 72 22.02 17.02 -13.72
C ASP A 72 21.17 16.53 -14.90
N ASP A 73 20.99 15.20 -15.02
CA ASP A 73 20.11 14.61 -16.03
C ASP A 73 18.64 14.96 -15.76
N TYR A 74 18.22 15.03 -14.49
CA TYR A 74 16.88 15.48 -14.11
C TYR A 74 16.64 16.95 -14.51
N ALA A 75 17.62 17.83 -14.36
CA ALA A 75 17.53 19.21 -14.83
C ALA A 75 17.35 19.28 -16.36
N ARG A 76 18.04 18.42 -17.12
CA ARG A 76 17.87 18.30 -18.58
C ARG A 76 16.47 17.75 -18.93
N LEU A 77 15.98 16.74 -18.20
CA LEU A 77 14.63 16.18 -18.35
C LEU A 77 13.56 17.26 -18.23
N LYS A 78 13.64 18.13 -17.21
CA LYS A 78 12.70 19.26 -17.03
C LYS A 78 12.62 20.16 -18.26
N GLY A 79 13.75 20.33 -18.97
CA GLY A 79 13.80 21.06 -20.24
C GLY A 79 12.95 20.42 -21.33
N TYR A 80 12.97 19.09 -21.47
CA TYR A 80 12.14 18.37 -22.44
C TYR A 80 10.65 18.36 -22.04
N VAL A 81 10.35 18.32 -20.73
CA VAL A 81 8.96 18.44 -20.25
C VAL A 81 8.38 19.82 -20.58
N ALA A 82 9.17 20.88 -20.40
CA ALA A 82 8.78 22.24 -20.78
C ALA A 82 8.53 22.37 -22.29
N LYS A 83 9.34 21.71 -23.13
CA LYS A 83 9.14 21.65 -24.59
C LYS A 83 7.95 20.79 -25.04
N GLY A 84 7.40 19.95 -24.14
CA GLY A 84 6.33 19.00 -24.46
C GLY A 84 6.80 17.74 -25.18
N GLN A 85 8.11 17.46 -25.20
CA GLN A 85 8.68 16.24 -25.76
C GLN A 85 8.74 15.10 -24.73
N TRP A 86 8.70 15.42 -23.43
CA TRP A 86 8.55 14.46 -22.35
C TRP A 86 7.26 14.74 -21.59
N PHE A 87 6.38 13.75 -21.44
CA PHE A 87 5.10 13.88 -20.76
C PHE A 87 5.04 13.02 -19.49
N PRO A 88 4.83 13.63 -18.31
CA PRO A 88 4.57 12.90 -17.07
C PRO A 88 3.16 12.26 -17.11
N ALA A 89 3.10 10.96 -17.38
CA ALA A 89 1.88 10.20 -17.66
C ALA A 89 1.32 9.48 -16.42
N GLY A 90 0.11 8.92 -16.55
CA GLY A 90 -0.49 7.98 -15.59
C GLY A 90 -1.08 8.56 -14.30
N SER A 91 -0.83 9.83 -13.98
CA SER A 91 -1.35 10.53 -12.78
C SER A 91 -0.91 9.98 -11.41
N SER A 92 -0.17 8.87 -11.34
CA SER A 92 0.09 8.12 -10.11
C SER A 92 1.51 8.28 -9.55
N VAL A 93 1.70 7.87 -8.29
CA VAL A 93 3.05 7.73 -7.68
C VAL A 93 3.78 6.52 -8.27
N GLU A 94 3.07 5.42 -8.47
CA GLU A 94 3.54 4.19 -9.11
C GLU A 94 2.49 3.62 -10.07
N GLU A 95 2.91 2.74 -10.98
CA GLU A 95 1.99 1.86 -11.71
C GLU A 95 1.53 0.73 -10.79
N GLY A 96 0.70 1.09 -9.81
CA GLY A 96 0.30 0.21 -8.72
C GLY A 96 -0.79 -0.80 -9.07
N ASP A 97 -0.84 -1.87 -8.28
CA ASP A 97 -2.01 -2.74 -8.19
C ASP A 97 -3.21 -1.94 -7.66
N VAL A 98 -4.41 -2.30 -8.11
CA VAL A 98 -5.68 -1.64 -7.72
C VAL A 98 -6.66 -2.61 -7.06
N ASN A 99 -6.25 -3.84 -6.79
CA ASN A 99 -7.06 -4.88 -6.16
C ASN A 99 -6.78 -4.95 -4.65
N LEU A 100 -5.52 -4.80 -4.24
CA LEU A 100 -5.05 -4.87 -2.86
C LEU A 100 -5.31 -3.57 -2.07
N PRO A 101 -4.92 -2.36 -2.55
CA PRO A 101 -5.06 -1.14 -1.76
C PRO A 101 -6.53 -0.79 -1.49
N THR A 102 -6.78 0.00 -0.43
CA THR A 102 -8.08 0.64 -0.26
C THR A 102 -8.29 1.73 -1.32
N ALA A 103 -9.53 2.20 -1.46
CA ALA A 103 -9.83 3.34 -2.32
C ALA A 103 -9.05 4.59 -1.90
N GLU A 104 -8.78 4.77 -0.60
CA GLU A 104 -7.94 5.87 -0.12
C GLU A 104 -6.50 5.75 -0.64
N GLY A 105 -5.91 4.55 -0.63
CA GLY A 105 -4.60 4.31 -1.23
C GLY A 105 -4.53 4.71 -2.72
N ILE A 106 -5.57 4.38 -3.50
CA ILE A 106 -5.67 4.78 -4.92
C ILE A 106 -5.87 6.30 -5.07
N PHE A 107 -6.68 6.93 -4.21
CA PHE A 107 -6.80 8.39 -4.21
C PHE A 107 -5.47 9.06 -3.88
N ARG A 108 -4.65 8.50 -2.97
CA ARG A 108 -3.31 9.00 -2.66
C ARG A 108 -2.32 8.80 -3.81
N GLN A 109 -2.41 7.68 -4.55
CA GLN A 109 -1.64 7.50 -5.80
C GLN A 109 -1.84 8.70 -6.72
N VAL A 110 -3.11 9.06 -6.99
CA VAL A 110 -3.43 10.17 -7.90
C VAL A 110 -3.08 11.54 -7.31
N LEU A 111 -3.44 11.78 -6.03
CA LEU A 111 -3.18 13.06 -5.37
C LEU A 111 -1.68 13.35 -5.34
N TYR A 112 -0.86 12.42 -4.86
CA TYR A 112 0.58 12.66 -4.71
C TYR A 112 1.30 12.64 -6.06
N GLY A 113 0.89 11.75 -6.99
CA GLY A 113 1.43 11.69 -8.34
C GLY A 113 1.28 13.01 -9.08
N ASN A 114 0.04 13.48 -9.23
CA ASN A 114 -0.24 14.73 -9.93
C ASN A 114 0.21 15.97 -9.15
N THR A 115 0.23 15.95 -7.82
CA THR A 115 0.80 17.07 -7.03
C THR A 115 2.29 17.19 -7.32
N TYR A 116 3.05 16.08 -7.31
CA TYR A 116 4.45 16.08 -7.71
C TYR A 116 4.63 16.63 -9.13
N TYR A 117 3.84 16.18 -10.10
CA TYR A 117 3.93 16.69 -11.48
C TYR A 117 3.65 18.19 -11.57
N ARG A 118 2.64 18.71 -10.84
CA ARG A 118 2.33 20.15 -10.83
C ARG A 118 3.49 20.96 -10.24
N HIS A 119 4.06 20.52 -9.12
CA HIS A 119 5.17 21.23 -8.48
C HIS A 119 6.44 21.19 -9.32
N GLU A 120 6.81 20.02 -9.85
CA GLU A 120 8.08 19.87 -10.56
C GLU A 120 8.03 20.37 -12.01
N PHE A 121 6.90 20.18 -12.68
CA PHE A 121 6.80 20.36 -14.13
C PHE A 121 5.73 21.38 -14.56
N GLY A 122 4.90 21.87 -13.63
CA GLY A 122 3.80 22.79 -13.95
C GLY A 122 2.66 22.14 -14.75
N LYS A 123 2.57 20.80 -14.74
CA LYS A 123 1.60 20.00 -15.52
C LYS A 123 1.07 18.84 -14.67
N ALA A 124 -0.05 18.26 -15.06
CA ALA A 124 -0.60 17.03 -14.48
C ALA A 124 -1.13 16.15 -15.62
N SER A 125 -1.20 14.84 -15.38
CA SER A 125 -1.89 13.93 -16.30
C SER A 125 -3.39 13.92 -15.99
N ASN A 126 -4.21 13.79 -17.03
CA ASN A 126 -5.65 13.56 -16.91
C ASN A 126 -6.04 12.09 -17.17
N GLU A 127 -5.09 11.19 -17.32
CA GLU A 127 -5.34 9.76 -17.49
C GLU A 127 -4.58 8.91 -16.47
N TYR A 128 -5.15 7.73 -16.18
CA TYR A 128 -4.57 6.71 -15.32
C TYR A 128 -4.14 5.52 -16.18
N MET A 129 -2.83 5.34 -16.32
CA MET A 129 -2.22 4.35 -17.20
C MET A 129 -1.71 3.18 -16.38
N LEU A 130 -2.34 2.01 -16.58
CA LEU A 130 -1.95 0.75 -15.94
C LEU A 130 -1.73 -0.31 -17.01
N PRO A 131 -0.60 -0.25 -17.73
CA PRO A 131 -0.34 -1.14 -18.84
C PRO A 131 -0.13 -2.58 -18.39
N ASP A 132 0.35 -2.83 -17.16
CA ASP A 132 0.67 -4.19 -16.70
C ASP A 132 -0.01 -4.64 -15.39
N CYS A 133 -0.99 -3.90 -14.88
CA CYS A 133 -1.71 -4.29 -13.65
C CYS A 133 -2.61 -5.55 -13.86
N PHE A 134 -2.70 -6.40 -12.83
CA PHE A 134 -3.27 -7.75 -12.94
C PHE A 134 -4.78 -7.82 -12.65
N GLY A 135 -5.55 -7.05 -13.41
CA GLY A 135 -7.01 -6.97 -13.29
C GLY A 135 -7.48 -5.74 -12.54
N PHE A 136 -8.76 -5.41 -12.70
CA PHE A 136 -9.30 -4.13 -12.25
C PHE A 136 -10.70 -4.29 -11.61
N PRO A 137 -10.93 -3.78 -10.39
CA PRO A 137 -12.23 -3.91 -9.70
C PRO A 137 -13.30 -3.03 -10.37
N ALA A 138 -14.56 -3.40 -10.22
CA ALA A 138 -15.68 -2.64 -10.78
C ALA A 138 -15.80 -1.22 -10.18
N SER A 139 -15.26 -1.02 -8.98
CA SER A 139 -15.21 0.27 -8.28
C SER A 139 -14.22 1.29 -8.86
N LEU A 140 -13.23 0.85 -9.65
CA LEU A 140 -12.14 1.72 -10.12
C LEU A 140 -12.61 2.96 -10.91
N PRO A 141 -13.63 2.90 -11.80
CA PRO A 141 -14.14 4.10 -12.48
C PRO A 141 -14.72 5.13 -11.52
N ALA A 142 -15.40 4.71 -10.45
CA ALA A 142 -15.94 5.62 -9.44
C ALA A 142 -14.81 6.35 -8.70
N ILE A 143 -13.75 5.59 -8.37
CA ILE A 143 -12.55 6.12 -7.70
C ILE A 143 -11.83 7.10 -8.63
N LEU A 144 -11.50 6.72 -9.85
CA LEU A 144 -10.75 7.58 -10.78
C LEU A 144 -11.54 8.82 -11.20
N ALA A 145 -12.85 8.68 -11.45
CA ALA A 145 -13.72 9.82 -11.76
C ALA A 145 -13.81 10.79 -10.57
N HIS A 146 -13.95 10.29 -9.34
CA HIS A 146 -13.93 11.13 -8.14
C HIS A 146 -12.55 11.77 -7.90
N ALA A 147 -11.47 11.15 -8.36
CA ALA A 147 -10.16 11.77 -8.40
C ALA A 147 -10.04 12.86 -9.47
N GLY A 148 -10.99 13.02 -10.38
CA GLY A 148 -10.93 13.98 -11.49
C GLY A 148 -10.08 13.50 -12.66
N VAL A 149 -9.75 12.21 -12.71
CA VAL A 149 -9.13 11.58 -13.88
C VAL A 149 -10.20 11.41 -14.97
N LYS A 150 -9.85 11.69 -16.21
CA LYS A 150 -10.75 11.60 -17.38
C LYS A 150 -10.61 10.30 -18.15
N GLY A 151 -9.39 9.77 -18.20
CA GLY A 151 -9.01 8.64 -19.04
C GLY A 151 -8.44 7.45 -18.26
N PHE A 152 -8.61 6.25 -18.81
CA PHE A 152 -7.91 5.05 -18.35
C PHE A 152 -7.39 4.24 -19.52
N SER A 153 -6.20 3.66 -19.39
CA SER A 153 -5.58 2.88 -20.45
C SER A 153 -4.89 1.63 -19.91
N THR A 154 -5.09 0.48 -20.59
CA THR A 154 -4.43 -0.78 -20.23
C THR A 154 -4.34 -1.74 -21.42
N GLN A 155 -3.25 -2.53 -21.51
CA GLN A 155 -3.11 -3.60 -22.50
C GLN A 155 -3.48 -5.00 -21.96
N LYS A 156 -3.66 -5.16 -20.64
CA LYS A 156 -3.75 -6.48 -19.98
C LYS A 156 -5.04 -7.25 -20.28
N LEU A 157 -6.00 -6.65 -20.96
CA LEU A 157 -7.29 -7.28 -21.28
C LEU A 157 -7.28 -8.11 -22.58
N ASN A 158 -6.12 -8.30 -23.21
CA ASN A 158 -6.06 -9.08 -24.44
C ASN A 158 -6.26 -10.60 -24.20
N SER A 159 -6.63 -11.33 -25.28
CA SER A 159 -6.98 -12.76 -25.21
C SER A 159 -5.86 -13.68 -24.72
N GLN A 160 -4.59 -13.24 -24.73
CA GLN A 160 -3.47 -14.02 -24.17
C GLN A 160 -3.57 -14.11 -22.64
N TRP A 161 -4.07 -13.05 -21.99
CA TRP A 161 -4.23 -12.96 -20.54
C TRP A 161 -5.58 -13.49 -20.03
N GLN A 162 -6.48 -13.83 -20.97
CA GLN A 162 -7.79 -14.43 -20.70
C GLN A 162 -8.60 -13.66 -19.63
N PRO A 163 -9.04 -12.44 -19.92
CA PRO A 163 -9.90 -11.70 -19.00
C PRO A 163 -11.20 -12.46 -18.70
N ALA A 164 -11.70 -12.27 -17.47
CA ALA A 164 -12.86 -12.96 -16.94
C ALA A 164 -14.15 -12.71 -17.74
N PRO A 165 -14.47 -11.45 -18.14
CA PRO A 165 -15.70 -11.17 -18.87
C PRO A 165 -15.73 -11.83 -20.26
N ARG A 166 -16.79 -12.58 -20.55
CA ARG A 166 -17.06 -13.13 -21.89
C ARG A 166 -17.79 -12.09 -22.76
N ILE A 167 -17.10 -11.00 -23.07
CA ILE A 167 -17.58 -9.89 -23.91
C ILE A 167 -16.63 -9.68 -25.10
N GLY A 168 -17.01 -8.85 -26.09
CA GLY A 168 -16.23 -8.66 -27.32
C GLY A 168 -16.44 -9.80 -28.32
N GLY A 169 -15.43 -10.08 -29.14
CA GLY A 169 -15.43 -11.10 -30.19
C GLY A 169 -15.94 -10.61 -31.55
N ALA A 170 -15.92 -11.49 -32.56
CA ALA A 170 -16.22 -11.16 -33.96
C ALA A 170 -17.63 -10.59 -34.22
N ASN A 171 -18.57 -10.83 -33.31
CA ASN A 171 -19.94 -10.31 -33.39
C ASN A 171 -20.14 -9.03 -32.58
N SER A 172 -19.13 -8.55 -31.86
CA SER A 172 -19.20 -7.27 -31.15
C SER A 172 -19.18 -6.09 -32.14
N PRO A 173 -19.79 -4.94 -31.81
CA PRO A 173 -19.89 -3.81 -32.72
C PRO A 173 -18.54 -3.34 -33.29
N GLU A 174 -17.51 -3.31 -32.45
CA GLU A 174 -16.14 -2.91 -32.82
C GLU A 174 -15.23 -4.11 -33.17
N GLN A 175 -15.78 -5.33 -33.17
CA GLN A 175 -15.06 -6.58 -33.45
C GLN A 175 -13.78 -6.75 -32.61
N THR A 176 -13.85 -6.36 -31.35
CA THR A 176 -12.73 -6.50 -30.41
C THR A 176 -12.41 -7.98 -30.15
N PRO A 177 -11.19 -8.31 -29.68
CA PRO A 177 -10.90 -9.63 -29.13
C PRO A 177 -11.89 -10.02 -28.01
N GLU A 178 -12.13 -11.31 -27.84
CA GLU A 178 -12.90 -11.79 -26.69
C GLU A 178 -12.19 -11.37 -25.40
N GLY A 179 -12.95 -10.78 -24.47
CA GLY A 179 -12.44 -10.21 -23.23
C GLY A 179 -12.38 -8.68 -23.19
N ILE A 180 -12.42 -8.04 -24.35
CA ILE A 180 -12.30 -6.58 -24.47
C ILE A 180 -13.68 -6.00 -24.80
N PRO A 181 -14.29 -5.20 -23.91
CA PRO A 181 -15.62 -4.63 -24.16
C PRO A 181 -15.70 -3.71 -25.39
N PHE A 182 -14.65 -2.92 -25.63
CA PHE A 182 -14.55 -1.92 -26.69
C PHE A 182 -13.08 -1.51 -26.93
N ASN A 183 -12.77 -0.91 -28.07
CA ASN A 183 -11.43 -0.33 -28.32
C ASN A 183 -11.24 0.94 -27.49
N VAL A 184 -12.15 1.90 -27.71
CA VAL A 184 -12.27 3.16 -26.97
C VAL A 184 -13.74 3.36 -26.60
N GLY A 185 -14.04 3.48 -25.31
CA GLY A 185 -15.41 3.54 -24.82
C GLY A 185 -15.50 4.08 -23.40
N VAL A 186 -16.60 3.79 -22.71
CA VAL A 186 -16.86 4.28 -21.35
C VAL A 186 -16.99 3.12 -20.37
N TRP A 187 -16.12 3.06 -19.37
CA TRP A 187 -16.25 2.18 -18.23
C TRP A 187 -17.04 2.86 -17.10
N VAL A 188 -18.05 2.18 -16.58
CA VAL A 188 -19.03 2.73 -15.63
C VAL A 188 -18.85 2.09 -14.26
N GLY A 189 -18.68 2.92 -13.24
CA GLY A 189 -18.55 2.50 -11.85
C GLY A 189 -19.89 2.08 -11.21
N PRO A 190 -19.85 1.50 -10.00
CA PRO A 190 -21.06 1.09 -9.28
C PRO A 190 -21.94 2.28 -8.87
N ASP A 191 -21.38 3.48 -8.79
CA ASP A 191 -22.09 4.75 -8.52
C ASP A 191 -22.67 5.40 -9.79
N GLY A 192 -22.41 4.83 -10.97
CA GLY A 192 -22.79 5.39 -12.26
C GLY A 192 -21.79 6.38 -12.85
N SER A 193 -20.67 6.65 -12.19
CA SER A 193 -19.59 7.48 -12.72
C SER A 193 -19.01 6.89 -13.99
N ARG A 194 -18.63 7.74 -14.94
CA ARG A 194 -18.21 7.39 -16.30
C ARG A 194 -16.74 7.74 -16.49
N LEU A 195 -15.94 6.79 -16.99
CA LEU A 195 -14.53 6.98 -17.30
C LEU A 195 -14.27 6.58 -18.76
N VAL A 196 -13.67 7.44 -19.56
CA VAL A 196 -13.30 7.09 -20.94
C VAL A 196 -12.10 6.15 -20.87
N SER A 197 -12.16 5.02 -21.56
CA SER A 197 -11.14 3.98 -21.45
C SER A 197 -10.66 3.48 -22.81
N ALA A 198 -9.34 3.31 -22.93
CA ALA A 198 -8.68 2.61 -24.03
C ALA A 198 -8.29 1.20 -23.56
N LEU A 199 -9.07 0.18 -23.96
CA LEU A 199 -8.93 -1.19 -23.46
C LEU A 199 -8.27 -2.15 -24.47
N ASN A 200 -7.94 -1.65 -25.66
CA ASN A 200 -7.22 -2.39 -26.70
C ASN A 200 -6.06 -1.61 -27.34
N PRO A 201 -5.14 -1.01 -26.57
CA PRO A 201 -4.13 -0.08 -27.07
C PRO A 201 -2.92 -0.74 -27.78
N SER A 202 -3.01 -2.01 -28.20
CA SER A 202 -1.86 -2.84 -28.60
C SER A 202 -0.87 -3.11 -27.45
N ASP A 203 0.21 -3.84 -27.74
CA ASP A 203 1.24 -4.20 -26.75
C ASP A 203 2.12 -2.98 -26.41
N TYR A 204 2.50 -2.74 -25.15
CA TYR A 204 3.46 -1.67 -24.85
C TYR A 204 4.89 -1.94 -25.35
N ASN A 205 5.21 -3.18 -25.75
CA ASN A 205 6.43 -3.57 -26.44
C ASN A 205 6.36 -3.41 -27.97
N HIS A 206 5.27 -2.80 -28.48
CA HIS A 206 5.01 -2.68 -29.91
C HIS A 206 5.98 -1.72 -30.61
N ASN A 207 6.44 -2.08 -31.83
CA ASN A 207 7.23 -1.21 -32.69
C ASN A 207 6.50 -0.93 -33.98
N VAL A 208 6.69 0.29 -34.49
CA VAL A 208 6.08 0.76 -35.73
C VAL A 208 6.97 0.38 -36.89
N ASN A 209 6.44 -0.41 -37.83
CA ASN A 209 7.20 -0.87 -38.98
C ASN A 209 6.60 -0.43 -40.33
N THR A 210 5.30 -0.11 -40.39
CA THR A 210 4.60 0.28 -41.63
C THR A 210 4.15 1.75 -41.59
N ASP A 211 3.64 2.26 -42.72
CA ASP A 211 2.92 3.53 -42.73
C ASP A 211 1.55 3.38 -42.06
N LEU A 212 1.45 3.74 -40.77
CA LEU A 212 0.23 3.67 -39.96
C LEU A 212 -0.97 4.43 -40.57
N THR A 213 -0.74 5.32 -41.55
CA THR A 213 -1.82 6.09 -42.16
C THR A 213 -2.69 5.29 -43.13
N ARG A 214 -2.23 4.12 -43.59
CA ARG A 214 -2.91 3.29 -44.60
C ARG A 214 -2.71 1.79 -44.34
N ASN A 215 -3.46 0.94 -45.05
CA ASN A 215 -3.28 -0.51 -45.01
C ASN A 215 -2.43 -0.99 -46.18
N ASP A 216 -1.11 -1.11 -45.96
CA ASP A 216 -0.18 -1.62 -46.95
C ASP A 216 0.09 -3.13 -46.76
N ALA A 217 0.57 -3.80 -47.82
CA ALA A 217 0.94 -5.20 -47.77
C ALA A 217 2.09 -5.45 -46.76
N PRO A 218 2.23 -6.67 -46.21
CA PRO A 218 3.32 -7.00 -45.30
C PRO A 218 4.68 -6.64 -45.90
N ILE A 219 5.47 -5.89 -45.13
CA ILE A 219 6.78 -5.44 -45.56
C ILE A 219 7.72 -6.64 -45.66
N THR A 220 8.49 -6.70 -46.74
CA THR A 220 9.52 -7.74 -46.88
C THR A 220 10.78 -7.30 -46.16
N PHE A 221 11.12 -7.99 -45.07
CA PHE A 221 12.40 -7.79 -44.39
C PHE A 221 13.56 -8.32 -45.25
N PRO A 222 14.72 -7.64 -45.28
CA PRO A 222 15.88 -8.15 -45.99
C PRO A 222 16.39 -9.45 -45.37
N THR A 223 16.91 -10.33 -46.22
CA THR A 223 17.59 -11.55 -45.80
C THR A 223 18.92 -11.18 -45.12
N ILE A 224 19.09 -11.62 -43.88
CA ILE A 224 20.35 -11.47 -43.12
C ILE A 224 21.07 -12.81 -43.17
N SER A 225 22.37 -12.81 -43.51
CA SER A 225 23.17 -14.04 -43.57
C SER A 225 23.37 -14.66 -42.19
N GLN A 226 23.63 -15.96 -42.12
CA GLN A 226 23.91 -16.64 -40.84
C GLN A 226 25.12 -16.02 -40.13
N THR A 227 26.16 -15.65 -40.87
CA THR A 227 27.36 -15.00 -40.31
C THR A 227 27.04 -13.64 -39.68
N GLU A 228 26.16 -12.85 -40.30
CA GLU A 228 25.70 -11.58 -39.71
C GLU A 228 24.84 -11.82 -38.48
N LEU A 229 23.93 -12.81 -38.52
CA LEU A 229 23.14 -13.20 -37.35
C LEU A 229 24.02 -13.67 -36.19
N ASP A 230 25.04 -14.48 -36.45
CA ASP A 230 25.95 -15.00 -35.43
C ASP A 230 26.75 -13.87 -34.75
N ALA A 231 27.05 -12.79 -35.50
CA ALA A 231 27.73 -11.60 -35.00
C ALA A 231 26.85 -10.66 -34.15
N LEU A 232 25.52 -10.83 -34.15
CA LEU A 232 24.61 -10.02 -33.33
C LEU A 232 24.61 -10.47 -31.86
N THR A 233 24.51 -9.51 -30.95
CA THR A 233 24.26 -9.77 -29.53
C THR A 233 22.87 -10.40 -29.33
N SER A 234 22.65 -11.04 -28.19
CA SER A 234 21.33 -11.60 -27.84
C SER A 234 20.23 -10.53 -27.87
N ARG A 235 20.54 -9.32 -27.39
CA ARG A 235 19.62 -8.17 -27.43
C ARG A 235 19.28 -7.75 -28.86
N GLN A 236 20.29 -7.64 -29.73
CA GLN A 236 20.08 -7.31 -31.15
C GLN A 236 19.25 -8.39 -31.87
N LYS A 237 19.49 -9.67 -31.57
CA LYS A 237 18.69 -10.80 -32.08
C LYS A 237 17.22 -10.71 -31.64
N ARG A 238 16.98 -10.45 -30.35
CA ARG A 238 15.61 -10.26 -29.82
C ARG A 238 14.92 -9.06 -30.46
N SER A 239 15.61 -7.92 -30.56
CA SER A 239 15.10 -6.72 -31.24
C SER A 239 14.69 -7.02 -32.68
N LEU A 240 15.58 -7.66 -33.45
CA LEU A 240 15.31 -8.08 -34.83
C LEU A 240 14.13 -9.07 -34.93
N GLN A 241 14.02 -10.03 -34.00
CA GLN A 241 12.92 -10.98 -33.97
C GLN A 241 11.58 -10.30 -33.65
N ARG A 242 11.55 -9.35 -32.71
CA ARG A 242 10.34 -8.57 -32.39
C ARG A 242 9.85 -7.80 -33.61
N ILE A 243 10.75 -7.06 -34.24
CA ILE A 243 10.48 -6.30 -35.46
C ILE A 243 9.86 -7.18 -36.56
N ARG A 244 10.36 -8.41 -36.74
CA ARG A 244 9.86 -9.36 -37.75
C ARG A 244 8.50 -9.98 -37.43
N ASN A 245 8.19 -10.15 -36.14
CA ASN A 245 6.98 -10.85 -35.70
C ASN A 245 5.79 -9.93 -35.50
N GLN A 246 6.02 -8.62 -35.36
CA GLN A 246 4.97 -7.64 -35.15
C GLN A 246 4.12 -7.43 -36.40
N LYS A 247 2.81 -7.34 -36.19
CA LYS A 247 1.82 -7.06 -37.24
C LYS A 247 0.99 -5.88 -36.80
N GLU A 248 0.94 -4.88 -37.66
CA GLU A 248 0.13 -3.68 -37.43
C GLU A 248 -1.36 -3.99 -37.66
N PRO A 249 -2.26 -3.49 -36.82
CA PRO A 249 -3.68 -3.47 -37.13
C PRO A 249 -3.94 -2.72 -38.44
N ASN A 250 -5.01 -3.07 -39.14
CA ASN A 250 -5.53 -2.24 -40.23
C ASN A 250 -6.19 -0.99 -39.62
N TRP A 251 -5.38 0.02 -39.30
CA TRP A 251 -5.82 1.25 -38.63
C TRP A 251 -6.95 1.99 -39.36
N PRO A 252 -6.92 2.20 -40.69
CA PRO A 252 -8.04 2.80 -41.41
C PRO A 252 -9.38 2.06 -41.24
N GLU A 253 -9.34 0.72 -41.27
CA GLU A 253 -10.55 -0.09 -41.08
C GLU A 253 -11.01 -0.06 -39.63
N ARG A 254 -10.10 -0.22 -38.67
CA ARG A 254 -10.38 -0.23 -37.23
C ARG A 254 -10.95 1.11 -36.75
N ILE A 255 -10.31 2.22 -37.07
CA ILE A 255 -10.81 3.57 -36.74
C ILE A 255 -12.14 3.83 -37.48
N GLY A 256 -12.27 3.35 -38.72
CA GLY A 256 -13.51 3.42 -39.47
C GLY A 256 -14.65 2.64 -38.81
N LEU A 257 -14.37 1.52 -38.16
CA LEU A 257 -15.33 0.75 -37.36
C LEU A 257 -15.72 1.52 -36.08
N ASN A 258 -14.74 2.01 -35.32
CA ASN A 258 -15.01 2.84 -34.13
C ASN A 258 -15.92 4.01 -34.48
N GLY A 259 -15.63 4.73 -35.58
CA GLY A 259 -16.44 5.86 -36.03
C GLY A 259 -17.85 5.47 -36.51
N LYS A 260 -18.04 4.27 -37.07
CA LYS A 260 -19.38 3.75 -37.41
C LYS A 260 -20.20 3.41 -36.17
N VAL A 261 -19.55 2.90 -35.11
CA VAL A 261 -20.21 2.50 -33.87
C VAL A 261 -20.52 3.72 -33.00
N THR A 262 -19.57 4.64 -32.88
CA THR A 262 -19.59 5.72 -31.87
C THR A 262 -19.81 7.12 -32.45
N GLY A 263 -19.61 7.29 -33.77
CA GLY A 263 -19.51 8.61 -34.39
C GLY A 263 -18.20 9.34 -34.09
N LEU A 264 -17.21 8.66 -33.52
CA LEU A 264 -15.86 9.16 -33.22
C LEU A 264 -14.83 8.28 -33.93
N PHE A 265 -14.11 8.89 -34.87
CA PHE A 265 -13.06 8.26 -35.66
C PHE A 265 -11.71 8.41 -34.95
N ALA A 266 -11.60 7.85 -33.75
CA ALA A 266 -10.37 7.86 -32.95
C ALA A 266 -10.02 6.46 -32.45
N ASP A 267 -8.72 6.21 -32.27
CA ASP A 267 -8.19 5.04 -31.56
C ASP A 267 -6.86 5.40 -30.90
N TYR A 268 -6.35 4.50 -30.07
CA TYR A 268 -5.21 4.69 -29.19
C TYR A 268 -4.21 3.54 -29.35
N GLU A 269 -2.93 3.85 -29.45
CA GLU A 269 -1.87 2.85 -29.65
C GLU A 269 -0.67 3.13 -28.74
N TYR A 270 -0.24 2.12 -27.99
CA TYR A 270 1.07 2.09 -27.36
C TYR A 270 2.16 1.75 -28.38
N VAL A 271 3.29 2.44 -28.28
CA VAL A 271 4.53 2.11 -28.98
C VAL A 271 5.66 2.19 -27.98
N GLY A 272 6.47 1.15 -27.85
CA GLY A 272 7.41 1.15 -26.72
C GLY A 272 8.28 -0.06 -26.55
N THR A 273 8.89 -0.09 -25.37
CA THR A 273 9.71 -1.17 -24.87
C THR A 273 9.27 -1.54 -23.45
N GLY A 274 9.50 -2.79 -23.08
CA GLY A 274 8.98 -3.37 -21.86
C GLY A 274 9.82 -3.17 -20.62
N ASP A 275 9.39 -3.88 -19.59
CA ASP A 275 9.76 -4.13 -18.19
C ASP A 275 11.02 -3.43 -17.63
N ILE A 276 12.10 -3.26 -18.40
CA ILE A 276 13.36 -2.63 -17.93
C ILE A 276 13.53 -1.16 -18.39
N GLY A 277 12.46 -0.50 -18.83
CA GLY A 277 12.49 0.87 -19.32
C GLY A 277 13.38 1.09 -20.55
N GLY A 278 13.76 2.34 -20.78
CA GLY A 278 14.48 2.78 -21.98
C GLY A 278 13.61 3.67 -22.85
N ALA A 279 13.61 3.37 -24.15
CA ALA A 279 12.82 4.07 -25.16
C ALA A 279 12.33 3.06 -26.21
N ALA A 280 11.27 3.41 -26.94
CA ALA A 280 10.92 2.69 -28.15
C ALA A 280 12.13 2.62 -29.10
N GLU A 281 12.23 1.59 -29.95
CA GLU A 281 13.35 1.45 -30.87
C GLU A 281 13.48 2.68 -31.78
N GLU A 282 14.70 3.17 -32.04
CA GLU A 282 14.93 4.41 -32.82
C GLU A 282 14.28 4.33 -34.22
N THR A 283 14.20 3.13 -34.80
CA THR A 283 13.54 2.87 -36.08
C THR A 283 12.06 3.26 -36.06
N SER A 284 11.35 2.97 -34.96
CA SER A 284 9.95 3.36 -34.77
C SER A 284 9.82 4.87 -34.69
N ILE A 285 10.68 5.53 -33.91
CA ILE A 285 10.66 6.98 -33.73
C ILE A 285 10.95 7.69 -35.05
N LYS A 286 11.97 7.24 -35.79
CA LYS A 286 12.32 7.75 -37.11
C LYS A 286 11.18 7.59 -38.13
N LEU A 287 10.48 6.45 -38.10
CA LEU A 287 9.33 6.23 -38.97
C LEU A 287 8.14 7.11 -38.59
N LEU A 288 7.83 7.25 -37.30
CA LEU A 288 6.80 8.17 -36.82
C LEU A 288 7.10 9.62 -37.20
N GLU A 289 8.35 10.07 -37.07
CA GLU A 289 8.81 11.39 -37.53
C GLU A 289 8.55 11.56 -39.04
N ALA A 290 8.94 10.57 -39.85
CA ALA A 290 8.72 10.62 -41.31
C ALA A 290 7.23 10.61 -41.69
N ILE A 291 6.38 9.88 -40.94
CA ILE A 291 4.92 9.86 -41.12
C ILE A 291 4.34 11.26 -40.84
N VAL A 292 4.72 11.88 -39.71
CA VAL A 292 4.24 13.21 -39.32
C VAL A 292 4.68 14.27 -40.34
N GLN A 293 5.93 14.20 -40.80
CA GLN A 293 6.50 15.14 -41.77
C GLN A 293 6.15 14.84 -43.24
N LYS A 294 5.55 13.67 -43.53
CA LYS A 294 5.20 13.19 -44.88
C LYS A 294 6.42 13.07 -45.80
N GLU A 295 7.50 12.52 -45.27
CA GLU A 295 8.81 12.36 -45.92
C GLU A 295 8.99 11.01 -46.63
N GLN A 296 10.13 10.84 -47.30
CA GLN A 296 10.53 9.57 -47.91
C GLN A 296 11.41 8.77 -46.96
N ILE A 297 11.07 7.49 -46.74
CA ILE A 297 11.84 6.56 -45.90
C ILE A 297 11.78 5.14 -46.46
N SER A 298 12.84 4.35 -46.27
CA SER A 298 12.85 2.92 -46.61
C SER A 298 12.07 2.12 -45.59
N LEU A 299 11.14 1.26 -46.04
CA LEU A 299 10.39 0.33 -45.19
C LEU A 299 10.88 -1.12 -45.39
N PRO A 300 11.01 -1.92 -44.31
CA PRO A 300 10.92 -1.50 -42.90
C PRO A 300 12.14 -0.63 -42.54
N ALA A 301 11.99 0.27 -41.57
CA ALA A 301 13.13 0.96 -40.99
C ALA A 301 14.00 -0.08 -40.25
N LEU A 302 15.26 -0.20 -40.62
CA LEU A 302 16.17 -1.21 -40.04
C LEU A 302 17.06 -0.57 -38.97
N PRO A 303 17.33 -1.27 -37.87
CA PRO A 303 18.31 -0.82 -36.88
C PRO A 303 19.70 -0.69 -37.51
N ASP A 304 20.50 0.27 -37.04
CA ASP A 304 21.83 0.56 -37.58
C ASP A 304 22.81 -0.63 -37.52
N PHE A 305 22.58 -1.59 -36.61
CA PHE A 305 23.37 -2.81 -36.52
C PHE A 305 23.07 -3.83 -37.64
N VAL A 306 21.97 -3.66 -38.40
CA VAL A 306 21.62 -4.50 -39.55
C VAL A 306 22.29 -3.95 -40.81
N LYS A 307 23.33 -4.62 -41.30
CA LYS A 307 24.13 -4.20 -42.46
C LYS A 307 23.56 -4.66 -43.81
N ALA A 308 22.24 -4.56 -44.00
CA ALA A 308 21.58 -4.91 -45.26
C ALA A 308 21.41 -3.67 -46.17
N PRO A 309 21.39 -3.83 -47.52
CA PRO A 309 21.07 -2.73 -48.43
C PRO A 309 19.68 -2.16 -48.12
N PRO A 310 19.51 -0.82 -48.05
CA PRO A 310 18.20 -0.23 -47.78
C PRO A 310 17.25 -0.50 -48.96
N MET A 311 15.99 -0.80 -48.65
CA MET A 311 14.93 -0.88 -49.64
C MET A 311 14.71 0.49 -50.30
N PRO A 312 14.18 0.58 -51.54
CA PRO A 312 13.84 1.86 -52.15
C PRO A 312 12.93 2.69 -51.23
N PRO A 313 13.23 3.98 -51.00
CA PRO A 313 12.44 4.80 -50.10
C PRO A 313 11.05 5.06 -50.69
N VAL A 314 10.03 5.03 -49.82
CA VAL A 314 8.63 5.34 -50.15
C VAL A 314 8.18 6.55 -49.36
N ARG A 315 7.23 7.32 -49.90
CA ARG A 315 6.64 8.45 -49.20
C ARG A 315 5.54 7.97 -48.24
N VAL A 316 5.69 8.26 -46.95
CA VAL A 316 4.77 7.85 -45.88
C VAL A 316 3.88 9.01 -45.42
N GLY A 317 2.88 8.75 -44.58
CA GLY A 317 2.01 9.80 -44.02
C GLY A 317 0.93 10.34 -44.97
N MET A 318 0.68 9.64 -46.09
CA MET A 318 -0.23 10.09 -47.16
C MET A 318 -1.59 9.37 -47.15
N GLY A 319 -1.82 8.46 -46.19
CA GLY A 319 -3.06 7.70 -46.06
C GLY A 319 -4.21 8.49 -45.41
N PRO A 320 -5.39 7.86 -45.29
CA PRO A 320 -6.60 8.50 -44.76
C PRO A 320 -6.60 8.73 -43.24
N VAL A 321 -5.72 8.06 -42.48
CA VAL A 321 -5.62 8.24 -41.02
C VAL A 321 -4.61 9.34 -40.69
N HIS A 322 -5.02 10.27 -39.84
CA HIS A 322 -4.14 11.27 -39.24
C HIS A 322 -3.45 10.67 -38.02
N VAL A 323 -2.14 10.49 -38.09
CA VAL A 323 -1.33 9.98 -36.98
C VAL A 323 -0.83 11.14 -36.13
N VAL A 324 -1.04 11.07 -34.82
CA VAL A 324 -0.56 12.04 -33.84
C VAL A 324 0.36 11.31 -32.86
N VAL A 325 1.64 11.68 -32.83
CA VAL A 325 2.55 11.27 -31.75
C VAL A 325 2.23 12.15 -30.54
N SER A 326 1.59 11.58 -29.53
CA SER A 326 0.87 12.36 -28.52
C SER A 326 1.34 12.11 -27.09
N ALA A 327 1.01 13.07 -26.22
CA ALA A 327 0.90 12.82 -24.79
C ALA A 327 -0.18 11.75 -24.54
N ALA A 328 0.02 10.92 -23.52
CA ALA A 328 -0.86 9.79 -23.19
C ALA A 328 -2.29 10.25 -22.88
N ASP A 329 -2.46 11.45 -22.33
CA ASP A 329 -3.78 11.96 -21.97
C ASP A 329 -4.51 12.70 -23.11
N GLN A 330 -3.88 12.87 -24.28
CA GLN A 330 -4.36 13.76 -25.33
C GLN A 330 -5.71 13.30 -25.91
N MET A 331 -5.87 12.01 -26.23
CA MET A 331 -7.13 11.49 -26.76
C MET A 331 -8.29 11.74 -25.78
N PHE A 332 -8.07 11.48 -24.49
CA PHE A 332 -9.09 11.65 -23.45
C PHE A 332 -9.44 13.12 -23.23
N ASN A 333 -8.49 14.03 -23.46
CA ASN A 333 -8.74 15.48 -23.44
C ASN A 333 -9.49 15.97 -24.69
N ASP A 334 -9.29 15.33 -25.84
CA ASP A 334 -9.91 15.70 -27.12
C ASP A 334 -11.35 15.17 -27.25
N ILE A 335 -11.69 14.07 -26.59
CA ILE A 335 -13.06 13.54 -26.47
C ILE A 335 -13.86 14.42 -25.52
N LYS A 336 -14.95 15.02 -26.01
CA LYS A 336 -15.79 15.91 -25.21
C LYS A 336 -16.86 15.15 -24.43
N PRO A 337 -17.34 15.69 -23.30
CA PRO A 337 -18.36 15.03 -22.48
C PRO A 337 -19.64 14.62 -23.24
N ASP A 338 -20.16 15.46 -24.14
CA ASP A 338 -21.34 15.18 -24.96
C ASP A 338 -21.10 14.07 -26.01
N GLU A 339 -19.84 13.85 -26.40
CA GLU A 339 -19.47 12.81 -27.33
C GLU A 339 -19.48 11.42 -26.68
N THR A 340 -19.25 11.33 -25.36
CA THR A 340 -19.23 10.08 -24.59
C THR A 340 -20.58 9.37 -24.50
N GLU A 341 -21.69 10.06 -24.78
CA GLU A 341 -23.04 9.47 -24.79
C GLU A 341 -23.23 8.46 -25.95
N ARG A 342 -22.42 8.58 -27.01
CA ARG A 342 -22.48 7.72 -28.20
C ARG A 342 -21.54 6.52 -28.14
N MET A 343 -20.65 6.49 -27.14
CA MET A 343 -19.65 5.44 -26.98
C MET A 343 -20.23 4.17 -26.36
N PRO A 344 -19.68 2.98 -26.67
CA PRO A 344 -20.04 1.75 -25.98
C PRO A 344 -19.72 1.86 -24.49
N THR A 345 -20.60 1.30 -23.66
CA THR A 345 -20.46 1.32 -22.20
C THR A 345 -20.27 -0.08 -21.64
N TYR A 346 -19.42 -0.22 -20.63
CA TYR A 346 -19.27 -1.44 -19.84
C TYR A 346 -19.43 -1.15 -18.35
N GLN A 347 -20.12 -2.02 -17.62
CA GLN A 347 -20.24 -1.97 -16.16
C GLN A 347 -19.93 -3.36 -15.60
N GLY A 348 -18.97 -3.43 -14.69
CA GLY A 348 -18.43 -4.69 -14.18
C GLY A 348 -16.94 -4.58 -13.91
N ASP A 349 -16.39 -5.60 -13.28
CA ASP A 349 -14.95 -5.77 -13.07
C ASP A 349 -14.28 -6.29 -14.34
N LEU A 350 -12.99 -6.00 -14.46
CA LEU A 350 -12.14 -6.44 -15.57
C LEU A 350 -11.03 -7.33 -14.98
N GLU A 351 -11.45 -8.38 -14.25
CA GLU A 351 -10.54 -9.37 -13.66
C GLU A 351 -9.84 -10.19 -14.76
N LEU A 352 -8.64 -10.69 -14.46
CA LEU A 352 -7.88 -11.60 -15.32
C LEU A 352 -7.91 -13.01 -14.73
N ILE A 353 -7.71 -14.03 -15.58
CA ILE A 353 -7.42 -15.39 -15.09
C ILE A 353 -5.92 -15.56 -14.95
N ASN A 354 -5.20 -15.31 -16.06
CA ASN A 354 -3.76 -15.33 -16.03
C ASN A 354 -3.28 -14.04 -15.35
N HIS A 355 -2.29 -14.19 -14.48
CA HIS A 355 -1.65 -13.13 -13.69
C HIS A 355 -2.43 -12.58 -12.50
N SER A 356 -3.68 -12.99 -12.26
CA SER A 356 -4.49 -12.46 -11.16
C SER A 356 -4.73 -13.45 -10.01
N ALA A 357 -5.24 -14.66 -10.29
CA ALA A 357 -5.75 -15.56 -9.25
C ALA A 357 -4.74 -15.87 -8.12
N GLY A 358 -3.49 -16.21 -8.48
CA GLY A 358 -2.41 -16.43 -7.51
C GLY A 358 -1.96 -15.15 -6.81
N SER A 359 -2.00 -14.03 -7.54
CA SER A 359 -1.56 -12.70 -7.09
C SER A 359 -2.41 -12.12 -5.96
N LEU A 360 -3.68 -12.55 -5.83
CA LEU A 360 -4.56 -12.13 -4.73
C LEU A 360 -4.11 -12.69 -3.35
N THR A 361 -3.25 -13.71 -3.32
CA THR A 361 -2.78 -14.34 -2.06
C THR A 361 -1.27 -14.30 -1.86
N SER A 362 -0.48 -14.46 -2.93
CA SER A 362 1.00 -14.53 -2.85
C SER A 362 1.60 -13.37 -2.04
N GLN A 363 2.61 -13.61 -1.20
CA GLN A 363 3.20 -12.59 -0.31
C GLN A 363 2.19 -12.05 0.70
N ALA A 364 1.51 -12.97 1.39
CA ALA A 364 0.43 -12.66 2.32
C ALA A 364 0.85 -11.67 3.43
N TYR A 365 2.12 -11.67 3.85
CA TYR A 365 2.61 -10.78 4.90
C TYR A 365 2.83 -9.34 4.40
N HIS A 366 3.25 -9.15 3.15
CA HIS A 366 3.34 -7.82 2.55
C HIS A 366 1.93 -7.22 2.37
N LYS A 367 0.96 -8.02 1.90
CA LYS A 367 -0.46 -7.62 1.80
C LYS A 367 -1.03 -7.18 3.16
N ARG A 368 -0.68 -7.89 4.22
CA ARG A 368 -0.98 -7.48 5.60
C ARG A 368 -0.41 -6.10 5.91
N TRP A 369 0.88 -5.86 5.66
CA TRP A 369 1.48 -4.56 5.98
C TRP A 369 0.91 -3.41 5.16
N VAL A 370 0.58 -3.60 3.89
CA VAL A 370 -0.18 -2.63 3.10
C VAL A 370 -1.49 -2.28 3.82
N ALA A 371 -2.31 -3.29 4.16
CA ALA A 371 -3.61 -3.09 4.79
C ALA A 371 -3.53 -2.48 6.20
N LYS A 372 -2.51 -2.83 7.00
CA LYS A 372 -2.32 -2.31 8.37
C LYS A 372 -1.71 -0.91 8.37
N ASN A 373 -0.81 -0.59 7.44
CA ASN A 373 -0.22 0.74 7.31
C ASN A 373 -1.25 1.78 6.89
N GLU A 374 -2.16 1.46 5.95
CA GLU A 374 -3.25 2.37 5.57
C GLU A 374 -4.19 2.69 6.75
N LEU A 375 -4.51 1.69 7.58
CA LEU A 375 -5.33 1.89 8.79
C LEU A 375 -4.60 2.73 9.85
N LEU A 376 -3.29 2.52 10.01
CA LEU A 376 -2.48 3.29 10.94
C LEU A 376 -2.33 4.75 10.48
N ALA A 377 -2.23 4.97 9.17
CA ALA A 377 -2.21 6.29 8.57
C ALA A 377 -3.52 7.06 8.84
N ASP A 378 -4.68 6.42 8.64
CA ASP A 378 -5.98 7.01 8.94
C ASP A 378 -6.10 7.46 10.41
N ALA A 379 -5.68 6.61 11.35
CA ALA A 379 -5.63 6.95 12.77
C ALA A 379 -4.67 8.12 13.06
N ALA A 380 -3.48 8.11 12.45
CA ALA A 380 -2.47 9.15 12.60
C ALA A 380 -2.96 10.51 12.09
N GLU A 381 -3.62 10.55 10.93
CA GLU A 381 -4.16 11.77 10.33
C GLU A 381 -5.29 12.37 11.16
N LYS A 382 -6.25 11.54 11.60
CA LYS A 382 -7.37 11.96 12.45
C LYS A 382 -6.90 12.55 13.78
N ALA A 383 -5.98 11.86 14.46
CA ALA A 383 -5.43 12.34 15.71
C ALA A 383 -4.62 13.64 15.51
N SER A 384 -3.80 13.70 14.45
CA SER A 384 -2.98 14.87 14.14
C SER A 384 -3.82 16.09 13.81
N LEU A 385 -4.96 15.91 13.12
CA LEU A 385 -5.90 16.99 12.85
C LEU A 385 -6.47 17.55 14.16
N ALA A 386 -6.89 16.68 15.10
CA ALA A 386 -7.39 17.11 16.41
C ALA A 386 -6.32 17.88 17.19
N ALA A 387 -5.09 17.35 17.24
CA ALA A 387 -3.97 17.98 17.94
C ALA A 387 -3.62 19.37 17.36
N ALA A 388 -3.56 19.48 16.02
CA ALA A 388 -3.28 20.73 15.34
C ALA A 388 -4.40 21.76 15.50
N TRP A 389 -5.65 21.33 15.38
CA TRP A 389 -6.82 22.20 15.57
C TRP A 389 -6.90 22.76 17.01
N MET A 390 -6.48 21.99 18.02
CA MET A 390 -6.39 22.46 19.41
C MET A 390 -5.17 23.35 19.71
N GLY A 391 -4.26 23.53 18.74
CA GLY A 391 -3.04 24.34 18.89
C GLY A 391 -1.87 23.64 19.60
N ALA A 392 -1.96 22.32 19.84
CA ALA A 392 -0.96 21.58 20.60
C ALA A 392 0.37 21.40 19.86
N GLN A 393 0.31 21.16 18.55
CA GLN A 393 1.45 21.03 17.67
C GLN A 393 1.03 21.26 16.21
N PRO A 394 1.94 21.66 15.31
CA PRO A 394 1.64 21.71 13.88
C PRO A 394 1.23 20.34 13.33
N TYR A 395 0.40 20.33 12.29
CA TYR A 395 0.11 19.09 11.56
C TYR A 395 1.39 18.58 10.88
N PRO A 396 1.84 17.33 11.13
CA PRO A 396 3.16 16.83 10.70
C PRO A 396 3.16 16.40 9.22
N GLN A 397 2.81 17.33 8.33
CA GLN A 397 2.54 17.08 6.91
C GLN A 397 3.71 16.37 6.20
N LYS A 398 4.94 16.88 6.34
CA LYS A 398 6.11 16.28 5.69
C LYS A 398 6.28 14.81 6.08
N ARG A 399 6.20 14.51 7.38
CA ARG A 399 6.41 13.15 7.91
C ARG A 399 5.31 12.18 7.47
N LEU A 400 4.06 12.65 7.40
CA LEU A 400 2.94 11.89 6.84
C LEU A 400 3.12 11.64 5.34
N ASN A 401 3.51 12.66 4.57
CA ASN A 401 3.70 12.55 3.12
C ASN A 401 4.88 11.64 2.77
N ASP A 402 5.99 11.73 3.52
CA ASP A 402 7.16 10.86 3.35
C ASP A 402 6.78 9.38 3.62
N ALA A 403 6.01 9.10 4.68
CA ALA A 403 5.54 7.76 5.01
C ALA A 403 4.53 7.22 3.97
N TRP A 404 3.58 8.04 3.54
CA TRP A 404 2.67 7.67 2.45
C TRP A 404 3.42 7.40 1.14
N THR A 405 4.47 8.15 0.83
CA THR A 405 5.26 7.90 -0.39
C THR A 405 5.89 6.50 -0.39
N LEU A 406 6.38 6.03 0.76
CA LEU A 406 6.88 4.65 0.92
C LEU A 406 5.74 3.62 0.81
N ALA A 407 4.62 3.85 1.50
CA ALA A 407 3.44 2.97 1.43
C ALA A 407 2.97 2.77 -0.03
N LEU A 408 2.87 3.86 -0.79
CA LEU A 408 2.47 3.85 -2.20
C LEU A 408 3.50 3.17 -3.11
N GLY A 409 4.78 3.12 -2.71
CA GLY A 409 5.81 2.31 -3.36
C GLY A 409 5.53 0.82 -3.24
N GLY A 410 5.08 0.37 -2.06
CA GLY A 410 4.64 -1.02 -1.82
C GLY A 410 3.41 -1.43 -2.64
N HIS A 411 2.63 -0.45 -3.14
CA HIS A 411 1.48 -0.74 -4.00
C HIS A 411 1.88 -1.09 -5.44
N PHE A 412 3.15 -0.99 -5.83
CA PHE A 412 3.61 -1.31 -7.19
C PHE A 412 3.15 -2.72 -7.62
N HIS A 413 2.64 -2.87 -8.85
CA HIS A 413 1.84 -4.03 -9.21
C HIS A 413 2.55 -5.38 -9.01
N ASP A 414 3.85 -5.50 -9.25
CA ASP A 414 4.58 -6.76 -8.98
C ASP A 414 4.92 -7.02 -7.51
N THR A 415 5.04 -5.96 -6.71
CA THR A 415 5.31 -6.09 -5.27
C THR A 415 4.01 -6.40 -4.52
N ALA A 416 2.96 -5.64 -4.80
CA ALA A 416 1.62 -5.86 -4.25
C ALA A 416 1.04 -7.22 -4.66
N ALA A 417 1.24 -7.65 -5.91
CA ALA A 417 0.78 -8.96 -6.40
C ALA A 417 1.53 -10.14 -5.79
N GLY A 418 2.71 -9.94 -5.21
CA GLY A 418 3.46 -11.06 -4.66
C GLY A 418 4.35 -11.77 -5.70
N THR A 419 4.84 -11.05 -6.71
CA THR A 419 5.41 -11.64 -7.94
C THR A 419 6.86 -11.25 -8.26
N ALA A 420 7.42 -10.30 -7.50
CA ALA A 420 8.84 -9.98 -7.51
C ALA A 420 9.75 -11.05 -6.85
N THR A 421 11.08 -10.88 -6.99
CA THR A 421 12.08 -11.78 -6.37
C THR A 421 12.09 -11.69 -4.84
N PRO A 422 12.60 -12.72 -4.12
CA PRO A 422 12.77 -12.65 -2.67
C PRO A 422 13.56 -11.43 -2.20
N ARG A 423 14.59 -11.00 -2.94
CA ARG A 423 15.42 -9.85 -2.58
C ARG A 423 14.66 -8.53 -2.72
N SER A 424 13.77 -8.41 -3.71
CA SER A 424 12.90 -7.24 -3.86
C SER A 424 12.03 -7.02 -2.63
N TYR A 425 11.51 -8.10 -2.04
CA TYR A 425 10.72 -8.01 -0.80
C TYR A 425 11.52 -7.58 0.42
N GLU A 426 12.81 -7.88 0.52
CA GLU A 426 13.62 -7.38 1.63
C GLU A 426 13.63 -5.84 1.66
N PHE A 427 13.66 -5.17 0.50
CA PHE A 427 13.55 -3.72 0.42
C PHE A 427 12.12 -3.23 0.72
N ALA A 428 11.10 -3.85 0.12
CA ALA A 428 9.70 -3.48 0.35
C ALA A 428 9.30 -3.61 1.83
N TRP A 429 9.74 -4.68 2.50
CA TRP A 429 9.51 -4.92 3.93
C TRP A 429 10.17 -3.89 4.83
N ASN A 430 11.36 -3.41 4.45
CA ASN A 430 11.99 -2.31 5.18
C ASN A 430 11.17 -1.02 5.04
N ASP A 431 10.68 -0.72 3.83
CA ASP A 431 9.83 0.44 3.55
C ASP A 431 8.48 0.34 4.29
N ASP A 432 7.88 -0.86 4.37
CA ASP A 432 6.67 -1.15 5.14
C ASP A 432 6.85 -0.88 6.65
N VAL A 433 7.98 -1.33 7.22
CA VAL A 433 8.29 -1.12 8.65
C VAL A 433 8.62 0.34 8.93
N LEU A 434 9.32 1.01 8.02
CA LEU A 434 9.60 2.44 8.13
C LEU A 434 8.30 3.26 8.09
N THR A 435 7.39 2.93 7.17
CA THR A 435 6.03 3.49 7.09
C THR A 435 5.28 3.32 8.42
N ALA A 436 5.25 2.10 8.95
CA ALA A 436 4.61 1.80 10.22
C ALA A 436 5.21 2.62 11.38
N ASN A 437 6.54 2.73 11.43
CA ASN A 437 7.28 3.50 12.43
C ASN A 437 6.90 4.99 12.38
N GLN A 438 6.83 5.59 11.19
CA GLN A 438 6.45 6.98 11.01
C GLN A 438 5.01 7.23 11.47
N PHE A 439 4.03 6.45 10.97
CA PHE A 439 2.63 6.65 11.34
C PHE A 439 2.38 6.37 12.82
N ALA A 440 3.00 5.35 13.41
CA ALA A 440 2.88 5.06 14.85
C ALA A 440 3.43 6.19 15.72
N GLY A 441 4.58 6.77 15.35
CA GLY A 441 5.17 7.91 16.04
C GLY A 441 4.25 9.13 15.98
N VAL A 442 3.78 9.48 14.79
CA VAL A 442 2.82 10.59 14.57
C VAL A 442 1.53 10.37 15.37
N PHE A 443 0.94 9.18 15.30
CA PHE A 443 -0.29 8.86 16.02
C PHE A 443 -0.11 8.95 17.55
N THR A 444 1.02 8.46 18.07
CA THR A 444 1.33 8.52 19.51
C THR A 444 1.51 9.96 19.97
N SER A 445 2.28 10.78 19.24
CA SER A 445 2.48 12.19 19.57
C SER A 445 1.18 13.00 19.52
N ALA A 446 0.37 12.80 18.48
CA ALA A 446 -0.93 13.45 18.36
C ALA A 446 -1.88 13.03 19.50
N THR A 447 -1.86 11.75 19.88
CA THR A 447 -2.63 11.26 21.03
C THR A 447 -2.11 11.83 22.35
N GLU A 448 -0.80 12.04 22.52
CA GLU A 448 -0.23 12.74 23.69
C GLU A 448 -0.85 14.13 23.83
N SER A 449 -0.90 14.86 22.72
CA SER A 449 -1.46 16.20 22.65
C SER A 449 -2.95 16.24 23.02
N VAL A 450 -3.76 15.36 22.41
CA VAL A 450 -5.20 15.30 22.71
C VAL A 450 -5.44 14.84 24.15
N SER A 451 -4.68 13.84 24.61
CA SER A 451 -4.73 13.30 25.98
C SER A 451 -4.49 14.38 27.03
N SER A 452 -3.53 15.28 26.79
CA SER A 452 -3.22 16.38 27.73
C SER A 452 -4.40 17.32 28.00
N ALA A 453 -5.39 17.37 27.10
CA ALA A 453 -6.62 18.14 27.25
C ALA A 453 -7.78 17.37 27.89
N LEU A 454 -7.70 16.04 27.96
CA LEU A 454 -8.71 15.19 28.60
C LEU A 454 -8.54 15.23 30.13
N ASP A 455 -9.65 15.13 30.86
CA ASP A 455 -9.61 14.92 32.31
C ASP A 455 -9.33 13.44 32.60
N THR A 456 -8.07 13.14 32.93
CA THR A 456 -7.62 11.79 33.27
C THR A 456 -7.67 11.51 34.77
N SER A 457 -8.20 12.46 35.57
CA SER A 457 -8.36 12.30 37.01
C SER A 457 -9.31 11.16 37.35
N GLY A 458 -8.94 10.32 38.31
CA GLY A 458 -9.76 9.20 38.74
C GLY A 458 -9.01 8.21 39.61
N PRO A 459 -9.66 7.11 40.02
CA PRO A 459 -9.02 6.07 40.81
C PRO A 459 -8.03 5.28 39.94
N GLY A 460 -6.84 4.96 40.44
CA GLY A 460 -5.90 4.07 39.74
C GLY A 460 -5.17 4.69 38.54
N THR A 461 -4.78 3.85 37.58
CA THR A 461 -4.00 4.26 36.40
C THR A 461 -4.93 4.62 35.24
N PRO A 462 -4.88 5.84 34.68
CA PRO A 462 -5.74 6.22 33.57
C PRO A 462 -5.30 5.57 32.25
N LEU A 463 -6.31 5.26 31.43
CA LEU A 463 -6.23 4.78 30.07
C LEU A 463 -6.98 5.75 29.17
N VAL A 464 -6.35 6.15 28.07
CA VAL A 464 -6.98 6.92 27.00
C VAL A 464 -7.22 5.97 25.83
N LEU A 465 -8.48 5.81 25.45
CA LEU A 465 -8.91 4.93 24.37
C LEU A 465 -9.27 5.75 23.15
N PHE A 466 -8.93 5.27 21.95
CA PHE A 466 -9.20 5.93 20.68
C PHE A 466 -10.04 5.05 19.74
N ASN A 467 -11.05 5.66 19.12
CA ASN A 467 -11.87 5.09 18.07
C ASN A 467 -11.72 5.91 16.79
N ALA A 468 -11.14 5.35 15.73
CA ALA A 468 -11.00 6.04 14.44
C ALA A 468 -12.26 5.92 13.55
N LEU A 469 -13.15 4.96 13.81
CA LEU A 469 -14.38 4.79 13.03
C LEU A 469 -15.35 5.96 13.23
N ASN A 470 -16.09 6.32 12.16
CA ASN A 470 -17.05 7.42 12.19
C ASN A 470 -18.40 7.07 12.83
N ILE A 471 -18.50 5.90 13.45
CA ILE A 471 -19.62 5.48 14.29
C ILE A 471 -19.19 5.38 15.74
N ALA A 472 -20.08 5.71 16.66
CA ALA A 472 -19.91 5.31 18.05
C ALA A 472 -19.94 3.77 18.11
N ARG A 473 -19.13 3.19 18.99
CA ARG A 473 -19.05 1.73 19.12
C ARG A 473 -18.94 1.29 20.56
N GLU A 474 -19.40 0.08 20.79
CA GLU A 474 -19.04 -0.72 21.95
C GLU A 474 -18.12 -1.84 21.46
N ASP A 475 -16.93 -2.00 22.02
CA ASP A 475 -15.98 -3.02 21.55
C ASP A 475 -15.08 -3.53 22.68
N VAL A 476 -14.50 -4.71 22.48
CA VAL A 476 -13.47 -5.25 23.37
C VAL A 476 -12.19 -4.45 23.22
N VAL A 477 -11.61 -4.08 24.35
CA VAL A 477 -10.32 -3.39 24.45
C VAL A 477 -9.33 -4.34 25.11
N GLU A 478 -8.14 -4.48 24.53
CA GLU A 478 -7.03 -5.23 25.12
C GLU A 478 -5.92 -4.28 25.57
N VAL A 479 -5.47 -4.41 26.81
CA VAL A 479 -4.45 -3.54 27.42
C VAL A 479 -3.36 -4.41 28.02
N ALA A 480 -2.12 -4.33 27.52
CA ALA A 480 -1.00 -5.09 28.07
C ALA A 480 -0.59 -4.47 29.41
N LEU A 481 -0.53 -5.29 30.45
CA LEU A 481 -0.12 -4.84 31.78
C LEU A 481 1.40 -4.71 31.85
N PRO A 482 1.95 -3.57 32.28
CA PRO A 482 3.35 -3.47 32.67
C PRO A 482 3.70 -4.51 33.74
N SER A 483 4.94 -5.01 33.75
CA SER A 483 5.36 -6.06 34.70
C SER A 483 5.10 -5.69 36.17
N SER A 484 5.21 -4.40 36.52
CA SER A 484 4.88 -3.88 37.87
C SER A 484 3.40 -4.02 38.25
N MET A 485 2.51 -3.99 37.27
CA MET A 485 1.07 -4.17 37.45
C MET A 485 0.68 -5.64 37.41
N GLN A 486 1.37 -6.48 36.64
CA GLN A 486 1.12 -7.93 36.61
C GLN A 486 1.29 -8.57 37.99
N SER A 487 2.24 -8.10 38.81
CA SER A 487 2.43 -8.57 40.19
C SER A 487 1.37 -8.09 41.19
N SER A 488 0.54 -7.12 40.82
CA SER A 488 -0.43 -6.48 41.74
C SER A 488 -1.75 -7.25 41.89
N GLY A 489 -1.90 -8.40 41.23
CA GLY A 489 -3.09 -9.25 41.31
C GLY A 489 -4.15 -8.90 40.25
N THR A 490 -5.42 -9.16 40.57
CA THR A 490 -6.54 -8.87 39.65
C THR A 490 -6.77 -7.36 39.50
N MET A 491 -7.26 -6.96 38.32
CA MET A 491 -7.58 -5.58 37.98
C MET A 491 -9.08 -5.46 37.71
N HIS A 492 -9.67 -4.33 38.11
CA HIS A 492 -10.97 -3.90 37.59
C HIS A 492 -10.82 -2.59 36.83
N VAL A 493 -11.82 -2.28 36.00
CA VAL A 493 -11.84 -1.11 35.15
C VAL A 493 -12.99 -0.19 35.58
N VAL A 494 -12.72 1.10 35.69
CA VAL A 494 -13.72 2.14 35.93
C VAL A 494 -13.89 2.95 34.65
N SER A 495 -15.14 3.19 34.25
CA SER A 495 -15.49 3.90 33.02
C SER A 495 -15.33 5.41 33.15
N SER A 496 -15.45 6.11 32.02
CA SER A 496 -15.52 7.57 31.96
C SER A 496 -16.68 8.17 32.77
N THR A 497 -17.73 7.40 33.10
CA THR A 497 -18.86 7.83 33.94
C THR A 497 -18.66 7.51 35.43
N GLY A 498 -17.54 6.84 35.80
CA GLY A 498 -17.26 6.42 37.17
C GLY A 498 -17.85 5.06 37.54
N GLU A 499 -18.42 4.32 36.58
CA GLU A 499 -18.97 2.99 36.81
C GLU A 499 -17.88 1.93 36.73
N GLN A 500 -17.86 1.00 37.69
CA GLN A 500 -17.01 -0.19 37.59
C GLN A 500 -17.61 -1.14 36.56
N ILE A 501 -16.83 -1.52 35.54
CA ILE A 501 -17.26 -2.43 34.48
C ILE A 501 -16.57 -3.80 34.61
N PRO A 502 -17.19 -4.87 34.05
CA PRO A 502 -16.56 -6.18 34.00
C PRO A 502 -15.23 -6.12 33.26
N ALA A 503 -14.21 -6.76 33.84
CA ALA A 503 -12.89 -6.89 33.27
C ALA A 503 -12.36 -8.30 33.51
N GLN A 504 -11.47 -8.77 32.64
CA GLN A 504 -10.79 -10.05 32.79
C GLN A 504 -9.29 -9.89 32.56
N THR A 505 -8.47 -10.66 33.26
CA THR A 505 -7.02 -10.71 33.06
C THR A 505 -6.65 -12.02 32.38
N ALA A 506 -5.94 -11.96 31.26
CA ALA A 506 -5.47 -13.13 30.51
C ALA A 506 -4.17 -12.80 29.78
N ASP A 507 -3.20 -13.72 29.78
CA ASP A 507 -1.93 -13.62 29.03
C ASP A 507 -1.20 -12.26 29.19
N GLY A 508 -1.11 -11.77 30.43
CA GLY A 508 -0.47 -10.48 30.73
C GLY A 508 -1.25 -9.24 30.29
N LYS A 509 -2.51 -9.40 29.84
CA LYS A 509 -3.41 -8.33 29.41
C LYS A 509 -4.61 -8.20 30.33
N VAL A 510 -5.23 -7.03 30.33
CA VAL A 510 -6.60 -6.79 30.82
C VAL A 510 -7.50 -6.53 29.64
N LEU A 511 -8.66 -7.19 29.64
CA LEU A 511 -9.71 -7.01 28.65
C LEU A 511 -10.96 -6.48 29.32
N PHE A 512 -11.67 -5.59 28.62
CA PHE A 512 -12.96 -5.04 29.03
C PHE A 512 -13.73 -4.55 27.80
N VAL A 513 -15.04 -4.35 27.96
CA VAL A 513 -15.89 -3.78 26.91
C VAL A 513 -16.02 -2.28 27.14
N ALA A 514 -15.64 -1.47 26.15
CA ALA A 514 -15.65 -0.01 26.23
C ALA A 514 -16.67 0.59 25.25
N LYS A 515 -17.31 1.69 25.65
CA LYS A 515 -18.16 2.52 24.79
C LYS A 515 -17.40 3.77 24.39
N LEU A 516 -17.33 4.02 23.09
CA LEU A 516 -16.48 5.07 22.52
C LEU A 516 -17.29 5.94 21.56
N PRO A 517 -17.09 7.26 21.60
CA PRO A 517 -17.64 8.15 20.57
C PRO A 517 -16.97 7.88 19.21
N SER A 518 -17.65 8.32 18.14
CA SER A 518 -17.12 8.35 16.77
C SER A 518 -15.90 9.28 16.68
N VAL A 519 -14.85 8.87 15.93
CA VAL A 519 -13.62 9.64 15.71
C VAL A 519 -13.17 10.36 16.98
N GLY A 520 -12.90 9.60 18.04
CA GLY A 520 -12.93 10.17 19.38
C GLY A 520 -12.22 9.35 20.45
N TYR A 521 -12.15 9.97 21.63
CA TYR A 521 -11.43 9.47 22.79
C TYR A 521 -12.35 9.27 23.98
N ALA A 522 -12.02 8.30 24.83
CA ALA A 522 -12.62 8.17 26.17
C ALA A 522 -11.57 7.76 27.20
N VAL A 523 -11.73 8.28 28.42
CA VAL A 523 -10.88 7.96 29.58
C VAL A 523 -11.50 6.83 30.39
N TYR A 524 -10.70 5.82 30.67
CA TYR A 524 -11.00 4.71 31.57
C TYR A 524 -9.90 4.62 32.62
N HIS A 525 -10.10 3.85 33.68
CA HIS A 525 -9.11 3.67 34.74
C HIS A 525 -8.91 2.22 35.13
N LEU A 526 -7.66 1.77 35.20
CA LEU A 526 -7.26 0.48 35.77
C LEU A 526 -7.00 0.61 37.27
N VAL A 527 -7.72 -0.19 38.06
CA VAL A 527 -7.63 -0.15 39.51
C VAL A 527 -7.30 -1.56 40.04
N PRO A 528 -6.25 -1.71 40.88
CA PRO A 528 -5.97 -2.98 41.55
C PRO A 528 -7.14 -3.39 42.45
N GLY A 529 -7.54 -4.65 42.37
CA GLY A 529 -8.61 -5.20 43.21
C GLY A 529 -9.36 -6.34 42.54
N ALA A 530 -10.19 -7.03 43.33
CA ALA A 530 -10.93 -8.19 42.85
C ALA A 530 -11.74 -7.86 41.58
N ALA A 531 -11.45 -8.58 40.50
CA ALA A 531 -12.23 -8.51 39.27
C ALA A 531 -13.71 -8.86 39.53
N SER A 532 -14.61 -8.32 38.71
CA SER A 532 -16.02 -8.66 38.79
C SER A 532 -16.25 -10.14 38.49
N ARG A 533 -17.32 -10.72 39.08
CA ARG A 533 -17.65 -12.14 38.97
C ARG A 533 -17.99 -12.55 37.52
N THR A 534 -17.90 -13.85 37.28
CA THR A 534 -18.24 -14.57 36.04
C THR A 534 -19.54 -14.07 35.40
N SER A 535 -19.54 -13.88 34.07
CA SER A 535 -20.76 -13.64 33.30
C SER A 535 -21.58 -14.93 33.24
N ASP A 536 -22.89 -14.85 33.47
CA ASP A 536 -23.80 -15.99 33.22
C ASP A 536 -24.04 -16.22 31.71
N GLU A 537 -23.71 -15.22 30.88
CA GLU A 537 -23.92 -15.25 29.43
C GLU A 537 -22.77 -15.92 28.68
N LEU A 538 -21.53 -15.70 29.12
CA LEU A 538 -20.34 -16.29 28.51
C LEU A 538 -20.00 -17.64 29.15
N LYS A 539 -19.96 -18.69 28.34
CA LYS A 539 -19.67 -20.06 28.78
C LYS A 539 -18.66 -20.69 27.84
N VAL A 540 -17.77 -21.50 28.42
CA VAL A 540 -16.79 -22.25 27.63
C VAL A 540 -16.48 -23.59 28.27
N THR A 541 -16.34 -24.60 27.42
CA THR A 541 -15.78 -25.91 27.73
C THR A 541 -14.65 -26.18 26.75
N SER A 542 -13.98 -27.33 26.84
CA SER A 542 -13.00 -27.75 25.84
C SER A 542 -13.60 -28.05 24.46
N SER A 543 -14.92 -27.97 24.27
CA SER A 543 -15.59 -28.31 23.01
C SER A 543 -16.75 -27.38 22.63
N SER A 544 -17.00 -26.31 23.40
CA SER A 544 -18.08 -25.38 23.10
C SER A 544 -17.83 -23.99 23.69
N LEU A 545 -18.33 -22.96 23.01
CA LEU A 545 -18.41 -21.59 23.49
C LEU A 545 -19.87 -21.11 23.39
N GLU A 546 -20.32 -20.26 24.30
CA GLU A 546 -21.62 -19.61 24.21
C GLU A 546 -21.50 -18.17 24.72
N ASN A 547 -22.14 -17.21 24.03
CA ASN A 547 -22.40 -15.85 24.52
C ASN A 547 -23.89 -15.54 24.42
N SER A 548 -24.33 -14.30 24.56
CA SER A 548 -25.75 -13.91 24.45
C SER A 548 -26.38 -14.27 23.10
N ARG A 549 -25.60 -14.33 22.02
CA ARG A 549 -26.07 -14.52 20.64
C ARG A 549 -25.75 -15.89 20.05
N TYR A 550 -24.52 -16.37 20.16
CA TYR A 550 -24.04 -17.59 19.52
C TYR A 550 -23.83 -18.72 20.53
N ARG A 551 -24.08 -19.94 20.07
CA ARG A 551 -23.52 -21.17 20.64
C ARG A 551 -22.65 -21.85 19.58
N VAL A 552 -21.37 -22.00 19.87
CA VAL A 552 -20.36 -22.59 18.99
C VAL A 552 -19.98 -23.97 19.54
N GLN A 553 -19.89 -24.99 18.68
CA GLN A 553 -19.46 -26.34 19.07
C GLN A 553 -18.33 -26.83 18.17
N LEU A 554 -17.32 -27.46 18.78
CA LEU A 554 -16.21 -28.10 18.09
C LEU A 554 -16.44 -29.62 18.04
N ASN A 555 -16.02 -30.26 16.96
CA ASN A 555 -15.95 -31.72 16.88
C ASN A 555 -14.67 -32.26 17.54
N SER A 556 -14.48 -33.58 17.53
CA SER A 556 -13.29 -34.24 18.09
C SER A 556 -11.98 -33.89 17.40
N ASP A 557 -12.04 -33.41 16.16
CA ASP A 557 -10.88 -33.02 15.36
C ASP A 557 -10.48 -31.55 15.59
N GLY A 558 -11.22 -30.84 16.45
CA GLY A 558 -11.03 -29.42 16.76
C GLY A 558 -11.59 -28.46 15.72
N ASP A 559 -12.34 -28.95 14.73
CA ASP A 559 -13.03 -28.12 13.74
C ASP A 559 -14.34 -27.57 14.33
N VAL A 560 -14.69 -26.32 14.02
CA VAL A 560 -15.98 -25.73 14.42
C VAL A 560 -17.09 -26.35 13.59
N ALA A 561 -17.91 -27.18 14.23
CA ALA A 561 -18.95 -27.98 13.60
C ALA A 561 -20.34 -27.34 13.62
N SER A 562 -20.58 -26.38 14.51
CA SER A 562 -21.85 -25.66 14.63
C SER A 562 -21.60 -24.25 15.17
N ILE A 563 -22.33 -23.28 14.61
CA ILE A 563 -22.48 -21.92 15.10
C ILE A 563 -23.98 -21.60 15.06
N PHE A 564 -24.66 -21.84 16.18
CA PHE A 564 -26.09 -21.56 16.29
C PHE A 564 -26.34 -20.11 16.73
N ASP A 565 -26.97 -19.31 15.87
CA ASP A 565 -27.45 -17.97 16.20
C ASP A 565 -28.79 -18.07 16.95
N LYS A 566 -28.76 -17.77 18.26
CA LYS A 566 -29.92 -17.82 19.16
C LYS A 566 -30.95 -16.75 18.85
N SER A 567 -30.53 -15.62 18.30
CA SER A 567 -31.42 -14.51 17.93
C SER A 567 -32.25 -14.89 16.70
N LEU A 568 -31.60 -15.50 15.70
CA LEU A 568 -32.24 -15.96 14.47
C LEU A 568 -32.90 -17.33 14.61
N LYS A 569 -32.54 -18.09 15.66
CA LYS A 569 -32.88 -19.51 15.85
C LYS A 569 -32.46 -20.36 14.65
N LYS A 570 -31.25 -20.10 14.14
CA LYS A 570 -30.71 -20.70 12.92
C LYS A 570 -29.28 -21.18 13.15
N GLU A 571 -28.98 -22.33 12.57
CA GLU A 571 -27.60 -22.78 12.39
C GLU A 571 -26.98 -21.98 11.23
N LEU A 572 -25.74 -21.49 11.39
CA LEU A 572 -25.03 -20.79 10.31
C LEU A 572 -24.31 -21.77 9.38
N LEU A 573 -23.88 -22.93 9.90
CA LEU A 573 -23.04 -23.89 9.19
C LEU A 573 -23.82 -25.14 8.74
N ALA A 574 -23.69 -25.51 7.47
CA ALA A 574 -24.22 -26.78 6.95
C ALA A 574 -23.26 -27.97 7.21
N ALA A 575 -21.97 -27.68 7.41
CA ALA A 575 -20.92 -28.63 7.77
C ALA A 575 -19.77 -27.88 8.47
N PRO A 576 -18.83 -28.59 9.13
CA PRO A 576 -17.75 -27.93 9.87
C PRO A 576 -16.89 -26.99 9.02
N ILE A 577 -16.41 -25.90 9.64
CA ILE A 577 -15.35 -25.05 9.07
C ILE A 577 -14.05 -25.84 9.15
N ARG A 578 -13.36 -25.99 8.01
CA ARG A 578 -12.10 -26.77 7.92
C ARG A 578 -11.04 -26.00 7.16
N LEU A 579 -9.80 -26.16 7.60
CA LEU A 579 -8.62 -25.69 6.86
C LEU A 579 -8.23 -26.74 5.83
N ALA A 580 -8.44 -26.43 4.56
CA ALA A 580 -8.21 -27.28 3.40
C ALA A 580 -6.84 -27.01 2.79
N LEU A 581 -6.11 -28.09 2.50
CA LEU A 581 -4.85 -28.08 1.76
C LEU A 581 -5.14 -28.57 0.34
N SER A 582 -5.17 -27.64 -0.62
CA SER A 582 -5.44 -27.93 -2.02
C SER A 582 -4.13 -28.00 -2.80
N HIS A 583 -4.07 -28.86 -3.81
CA HIS A 583 -2.91 -28.89 -4.70
C HIS A 583 -2.87 -27.63 -5.55
N ASP A 584 -1.68 -27.03 -5.66
CA ASP A 584 -1.47 -25.79 -6.40
C ASP A 584 -0.15 -25.89 -7.15
N THR A 585 -0.19 -26.38 -8.39
CA THR A 585 0.95 -26.47 -9.31
C THR A 585 0.51 -25.92 -10.67
N PRO A 586 0.41 -24.59 -10.79
CA PRO A 586 -0.10 -23.96 -12.01
C PRO A 586 0.83 -24.29 -13.20
N GLN A 587 0.23 -24.40 -14.39
CA GLN A 587 1.01 -24.77 -15.58
C GLN A 587 2.09 -23.75 -15.93
N GLN A 588 1.91 -22.46 -15.65
CA GLN A 588 2.87 -21.40 -15.92
C GLN A 588 2.70 -20.28 -14.89
N TRP A 589 3.76 -19.47 -14.69
CA TRP A 589 3.78 -18.32 -13.77
C TRP A 589 3.32 -18.65 -12.35
N PRO A 590 4.14 -19.39 -11.58
CA PRO A 590 3.72 -19.99 -10.32
C PRO A 590 3.10 -19.03 -9.29
N ALA A 591 3.73 -17.89 -9.01
CA ALA A 591 3.20 -16.91 -8.05
C ALA A 591 1.92 -16.19 -8.55
N TRP A 592 1.75 -16.08 -9.87
CA TRP A 592 0.70 -15.33 -10.53
C TRP A 592 -0.60 -16.10 -10.73
N ASN A 593 -0.49 -17.38 -11.11
CA ASN A 593 -1.62 -18.17 -11.59
C ASN A 593 -2.08 -19.21 -10.58
N MET A 594 -3.37 -19.50 -10.61
CA MET A 594 -3.96 -20.76 -10.16
C MET A 594 -4.70 -21.37 -11.35
N ASP A 595 -4.82 -22.70 -11.40
CA ASP A 595 -5.52 -23.39 -12.49
C ASP A 595 -6.94 -23.81 -12.03
N PHE A 596 -7.96 -23.49 -12.82
CA PHE A 596 -9.37 -23.77 -12.47
C PHE A 596 -9.63 -25.23 -12.08
N ASP A 597 -9.11 -26.19 -12.84
CA ASP A 597 -9.32 -27.62 -12.57
C ASP A 597 -8.72 -28.05 -11.22
N GLN A 598 -7.60 -27.44 -10.81
CA GLN A 598 -6.96 -27.70 -9.52
C GLN A 598 -7.77 -27.06 -8.39
N GLU A 599 -8.23 -25.82 -8.59
CA GLU A 599 -9.07 -25.10 -7.62
C GLU A 599 -10.44 -25.75 -7.39
N GLN A 600 -11.02 -26.34 -8.44
CA GLN A 600 -12.28 -27.10 -8.35
C GLN A 600 -12.11 -28.53 -7.86
N ALA A 601 -10.89 -29.07 -7.83
CA ALA A 601 -10.65 -30.41 -7.28
C ALA A 601 -11.05 -30.47 -5.80
N ALA A 602 -11.30 -31.68 -5.30
CA ALA A 602 -11.43 -31.87 -3.85
C ALA A 602 -10.08 -31.55 -3.18
N PRO A 603 -10.07 -30.95 -1.97
CA PRO A 603 -8.83 -30.75 -1.23
C PRO A 603 -8.04 -32.06 -1.11
N ARG A 604 -6.73 -31.98 -1.30
CA ARG A 604 -5.83 -33.14 -1.18
C ARG A 604 -5.83 -33.65 0.27
N ALA A 605 -5.83 -32.72 1.21
CA ALA A 605 -5.94 -32.98 2.63
C ALA A 605 -6.71 -31.86 3.32
N TYR A 606 -7.06 -32.09 4.57
CA TYR A 606 -7.40 -31.04 5.52
C TYR A 606 -6.32 -31.04 6.59
N VAL A 607 -6.08 -29.89 7.23
CA VAL A 607 -5.18 -29.82 8.39
C VAL A 607 -5.63 -30.85 9.41
N SER A 608 -4.82 -31.89 9.53
CA SER A 608 -5.15 -33.11 10.25
C SER A 608 -3.95 -33.52 11.09
N GLY A 609 -4.22 -33.89 12.33
CA GLY A 609 -3.25 -34.12 13.37
C GLY A 609 -3.96 -34.13 14.72
N PRO A 610 -3.38 -34.73 15.77
CA PRO A 610 -4.01 -34.76 17.07
C PRO A 610 -4.25 -33.33 17.57
N ALA A 611 -5.51 -32.92 17.64
CA ALA A 611 -5.90 -31.60 18.10
C ALA A 611 -5.61 -31.45 19.60
N LYS A 612 -4.70 -30.54 19.94
CA LYS A 612 -4.49 -30.10 21.32
C LYS A 612 -5.44 -28.95 21.60
N ILE A 613 -6.54 -29.26 22.28
CA ILE A 613 -7.60 -28.29 22.59
C ILE A 613 -7.48 -27.86 24.05
N ARG A 614 -7.47 -26.53 24.28
CA ARG A 614 -7.53 -25.96 25.62
C ARG A 614 -8.45 -24.75 25.66
N VAL A 615 -9.09 -24.53 26.81
CA VAL A 615 -9.72 -23.24 27.10
C VAL A 615 -8.61 -22.23 27.31
N LYS A 616 -8.56 -21.18 26.49
CA LYS A 616 -7.54 -20.13 26.56
C LYS A 616 -8.01 -18.99 27.43
N GLU A 617 -9.26 -18.56 27.28
CA GLU A 617 -9.88 -17.54 28.12
C GLU A 617 -11.23 -18.02 28.65
N ASN A 618 -11.49 -17.74 29.93
CA ASN A 618 -12.78 -17.97 30.57
C ASN A 618 -13.10 -16.82 31.52
N GLY A 619 -13.55 -15.70 30.96
CA GLY A 619 -13.86 -14.51 31.73
C GLY A 619 -15.15 -13.81 31.29
N PRO A 620 -15.57 -12.77 32.02
CA PRO A 620 -16.82 -12.04 31.77
C PRO A 620 -16.82 -11.15 30.51
N VAL A 621 -15.69 -11.05 29.79
CA VAL A 621 -15.55 -10.18 28.60
C VAL A 621 -15.40 -11.00 27.33
N ARG A 622 -14.60 -12.07 27.38
CA ARG A 622 -14.34 -12.97 26.26
C ARG A 622 -14.07 -14.39 26.77
N VAL A 623 -14.66 -15.36 26.09
CA VAL A 623 -14.30 -16.77 26.21
C VAL A 623 -13.64 -17.24 24.93
N SER A 624 -12.63 -18.11 25.04
CA SER A 624 -11.93 -18.63 23.87
C SER A 624 -11.41 -20.05 24.05
N ILE A 625 -11.36 -20.79 22.94
CA ILE A 625 -10.76 -22.12 22.83
C ILE A 625 -9.59 -22.02 21.85
N GLU A 626 -8.43 -22.54 22.25
CA GLU A 626 -7.28 -22.70 21.36
C GLU A 626 -7.16 -24.15 20.89
N VAL A 627 -7.01 -24.32 19.58
CA VAL A 627 -6.78 -25.59 18.91
C VAL A 627 -5.41 -25.54 18.24
N VAL A 628 -4.48 -26.35 18.71
CA VAL A 628 -3.15 -26.50 18.11
C VAL A 628 -3.04 -27.84 17.38
N ARG A 629 -2.63 -27.79 16.11
CA ARG A 629 -2.38 -28.94 15.25
C ARG A 629 -1.03 -28.81 14.57
N GLU A 630 -0.39 -29.94 14.32
CA GLU A 630 0.77 -30.05 13.43
C GLU A 630 0.36 -30.96 12.27
N SER A 631 0.58 -30.48 11.05
CA SER A 631 0.22 -31.20 9.83
C SER A 631 1.18 -30.79 8.73
N GLU A 632 1.74 -31.78 8.02
CA GLU A 632 2.59 -31.57 6.84
C GLU A 632 3.76 -30.60 7.06
N GLY A 633 4.41 -30.67 8.23
CA GLY A 633 5.58 -29.85 8.56
C GLY A 633 5.25 -28.41 8.96
N SER A 634 3.96 -28.03 8.97
CA SER A 634 3.46 -26.74 9.42
C SER A 634 2.77 -26.88 10.79
N ARG A 635 2.79 -25.80 11.57
CA ARG A 635 2.08 -25.69 12.85
C ARG A 635 0.93 -24.72 12.70
N TYR A 636 -0.25 -25.11 13.19
CA TYR A 636 -1.48 -24.34 13.12
C TYR A 636 -2.01 -24.13 14.54
N ALA A 637 -2.07 -22.89 14.99
CA ALA A 637 -2.75 -22.52 16.23
C ALA A 637 -3.93 -21.60 15.90
N GLN A 638 -5.14 -22.08 16.15
CA GLN A 638 -6.36 -21.32 15.93
C GLN A 638 -7.05 -21.04 17.28
N THR A 639 -7.34 -19.78 17.56
CA THR A 639 -8.11 -19.35 18.73
C THR A 639 -9.50 -18.92 18.28
N ILE A 640 -10.53 -19.67 18.72
CA ILE A 640 -11.94 -19.37 18.46
C ILE A 640 -12.49 -18.61 19.65
N SER A 641 -13.11 -17.45 19.41
CA SER A 641 -13.50 -16.52 20.48
C SER A 641 -14.94 -16.03 20.35
N LEU A 642 -15.60 -15.85 21.50
CA LEU A 642 -16.84 -15.10 21.65
C LEU A 642 -16.68 -14.04 22.73
N ALA A 643 -17.07 -12.81 22.40
CA ALA A 643 -17.05 -11.68 23.32
C ALA A 643 -18.45 -11.35 23.86
N ALA A 644 -18.49 -10.55 24.93
CA ALA A 644 -19.66 -9.81 25.38
C ALA A 644 -19.84 -8.49 24.59
N GLY A 645 -20.96 -7.80 24.82
CA GLY A 645 -21.27 -6.53 24.15
C GLY A 645 -21.45 -6.68 22.64
N ASP A 646 -21.31 -5.58 21.92
CA ASP A 646 -21.48 -5.54 20.46
C ASP A 646 -20.42 -6.38 19.71
N SER A 647 -19.21 -6.56 20.24
CA SER A 647 -18.23 -7.51 19.69
C SER A 647 -18.72 -8.96 19.73
N GLY A 648 -19.68 -9.27 20.61
CA GLY A 648 -20.34 -10.57 20.68
C GLY A 648 -21.25 -10.88 19.48
N ASN A 649 -21.44 -9.94 18.56
CA ASN A 649 -22.20 -10.11 17.32
C ASN A 649 -21.43 -10.80 16.19
N ARG A 650 -20.21 -11.30 16.46
CA ARG A 650 -19.41 -12.09 15.53
C ARG A 650 -18.65 -13.21 16.27
N VAL A 651 -18.34 -14.28 15.54
CA VAL A 651 -17.42 -15.34 15.98
C VAL A 651 -16.05 -15.07 15.34
N GLU A 652 -15.00 -14.97 16.13
CA GLU A 652 -13.64 -14.66 15.64
C GLU A 652 -12.73 -15.88 15.67
N PHE A 653 -11.87 -15.99 14.65
CA PHE A 653 -10.88 -17.05 14.46
C PHE A 653 -9.52 -16.41 14.25
N ALA A 654 -8.74 -16.25 15.32
CA ALA A 654 -7.37 -15.77 15.23
C ALA A 654 -6.44 -16.95 14.91
N ASN A 655 -5.62 -16.83 13.87
CA ASN A 655 -4.73 -17.89 13.40
C ASN A 655 -3.28 -17.45 13.52
N VAL A 656 -2.46 -18.34 14.07
CA VAL A 656 -1.01 -18.24 14.08
C VAL A 656 -0.48 -19.51 13.40
N ILE A 657 0.15 -19.35 12.24
CA ILE A 657 0.59 -20.45 11.39
C ILE A 657 2.08 -20.32 11.10
N ASP A 658 2.85 -21.34 11.49
CA ASP A 658 4.23 -21.50 11.05
C ASP A 658 4.20 -22.35 9.78
N TRP A 659 4.17 -21.67 8.63
CA TRP A 659 3.90 -22.28 7.32
C TRP A 659 5.16 -22.80 6.64
N ARG A 660 5.11 -24.06 6.20
CA ARG A 660 6.15 -24.74 5.39
C ARG A 660 5.57 -25.59 4.26
N GLY A 661 4.32 -25.35 3.90
CA GLY A 661 3.64 -26.04 2.80
C GLY A 661 4.36 -25.83 1.47
N LYS A 662 4.22 -26.80 0.56
CA LYS A 662 4.77 -26.76 -0.82
C LYS A 662 3.74 -27.30 -1.79
N GLU A 663 3.73 -26.74 -3.00
CA GLU A 663 2.84 -27.17 -4.09
C GLU A 663 1.36 -27.15 -3.67
N GLU A 664 1.02 -26.17 -2.83
CA GLU A 664 -0.28 -26.09 -2.20
C GLU A 664 -0.69 -24.67 -1.81
N ASN A 665 -2.01 -24.50 -1.71
CA ASN A 665 -2.63 -23.36 -1.04
C ASN A 665 -3.49 -23.84 0.14
N LEU A 666 -3.51 -23.01 1.17
CA LEU A 666 -4.30 -23.20 2.38
C LEU A 666 -5.57 -22.35 2.28
N LYS A 667 -6.74 -22.98 2.36
CA LYS A 667 -8.03 -22.26 2.38
C LYS A 667 -8.86 -22.60 3.62
N ALA A 668 -9.55 -21.62 4.20
CA ALA A 668 -10.64 -21.89 5.13
C ALA A 668 -11.93 -22.12 4.35
N SER A 669 -12.58 -23.27 4.54
CA SER A 669 -13.86 -23.58 3.90
C SER A 669 -15.03 -23.30 4.83
N PHE A 670 -16.05 -22.60 4.32
CA PHE A 670 -17.27 -22.21 5.05
C PHE A 670 -18.51 -22.79 4.35
N PRO A 671 -18.92 -24.02 4.70
CA PRO A 671 -20.21 -24.57 4.25
C PRO A 671 -21.34 -23.94 5.06
N LEU A 672 -22.13 -23.09 4.44
CA LEU A 672 -23.18 -22.29 5.08
C LEU A 672 -24.57 -22.94 4.91
N THR A 673 -25.47 -22.64 5.83
CA THR A 673 -26.90 -22.98 5.67
C THR A 673 -27.59 -22.06 4.67
N ALA A 674 -27.14 -20.80 4.58
CA ALA A 674 -27.53 -19.85 3.54
C ALA A 674 -27.15 -20.40 2.16
N SER A 675 -28.10 -20.35 1.22
CA SER A 675 -27.88 -20.85 -0.14
C SER A 675 -28.38 -19.85 -1.17
N ASN A 676 -27.48 -19.41 -2.04
CA ASN A 676 -27.75 -18.45 -3.11
C ASN A 676 -26.72 -18.64 -4.23
N PRO A 677 -27.11 -18.65 -5.52
CA PRO A 677 -26.15 -18.68 -6.62
C PRO A 677 -25.11 -17.56 -6.57
N ASN A 678 -25.48 -16.38 -6.04
CA ASN A 678 -24.59 -15.22 -5.95
C ASN A 678 -24.19 -14.92 -4.50
N ALA A 679 -22.95 -14.46 -4.31
CA ALA A 679 -22.49 -13.81 -3.08
C ALA A 679 -22.14 -12.33 -3.36
N THR A 680 -22.20 -11.49 -2.33
CA THR A 680 -21.83 -10.06 -2.42
C THR A 680 -20.42 -9.84 -1.87
N TYR A 681 -19.56 -9.20 -2.64
CA TYR A 681 -18.15 -8.97 -2.30
C TYR A 681 -17.91 -7.47 -2.09
N ASN A 682 -17.14 -7.13 -1.07
CA ASN A 682 -16.74 -5.75 -0.78
C ASN A 682 -15.58 -5.32 -1.68
N GLU A 683 -15.75 -4.20 -2.40
CA GLU A 683 -14.70 -3.54 -3.22
C GLU A 683 -14.29 -2.16 -2.67
N ASP A 684 -14.47 -1.98 -1.35
CA ASP A 684 -14.26 -0.76 -0.55
C ASP A 684 -15.18 0.42 -0.94
N VAL A 685 -15.17 0.86 -2.21
CA VAL A 685 -16.16 1.77 -2.82
C VAL A 685 -17.17 0.94 -3.59
N GLY A 686 -18.19 0.49 -2.87
CA GLY A 686 -19.27 -0.33 -3.42
C GLY A 686 -19.07 -1.83 -3.23
N THR A 687 -19.95 -2.58 -3.89
CA THR A 687 -19.99 -4.05 -3.80
C THR A 687 -20.34 -4.65 -5.14
N LEU A 688 -19.80 -5.84 -5.42
CA LEU A 688 -20.14 -6.62 -6.61
C LEU A 688 -20.80 -7.94 -6.21
N GLN A 689 -21.82 -8.38 -6.96
CA GLN A 689 -22.38 -9.72 -6.82
C GLN A 689 -21.76 -10.66 -7.84
N ARG A 690 -21.13 -11.75 -7.38
CA ARG A 690 -20.52 -12.76 -8.26
C ARG A 690 -21.20 -14.12 -8.08
N PRO A 691 -21.35 -14.89 -9.17
CA PRO A 691 -21.92 -16.24 -9.13
C PRO A 691 -20.94 -17.24 -8.51
N ASN A 692 -21.32 -18.53 -8.55
CA ASN A 692 -20.36 -19.62 -8.28
C ASN A 692 -19.17 -19.57 -9.25
N ALA A 693 -18.04 -20.07 -8.78
CA ALA A 693 -16.79 -20.19 -9.51
C ALA A 693 -17.01 -20.83 -10.89
N MET A 694 -16.47 -20.19 -11.90
CA MET A 694 -16.48 -20.61 -13.30
C MET A 694 -15.06 -20.56 -13.87
N GLU A 695 -14.84 -21.23 -15.00
CA GLU A 695 -13.53 -21.38 -15.65
C GLU A 695 -12.74 -20.06 -15.75
N ARG A 696 -13.46 -18.94 -15.97
CA ARG A 696 -12.86 -17.61 -16.13
C ARG A 696 -12.94 -16.67 -14.94
N GLN A 697 -13.61 -17.08 -13.87
CA GLN A 697 -13.79 -16.28 -12.65
C GLN A 697 -14.05 -17.23 -11.49
N PHE A 698 -12.98 -17.63 -10.79
CA PHE A 698 -13.06 -18.64 -9.74
C PHE A 698 -12.39 -18.18 -8.44
N GLU A 699 -11.24 -17.52 -8.53
CA GLU A 699 -10.61 -16.82 -7.41
C GLU A 699 -10.83 -15.32 -7.64
N VAL A 700 -11.50 -14.65 -6.70
CA VAL A 700 -11.98 -13.27 -6.86
C VAL A 700 -11.57 -12.41 -5.69
N LEU A 701 -11.42 -11.12 -5.95
CA LEU A 701 -11.00 -10.16 -4.93
C LEU A 701 -12.15 -9.79 -3.98
N SER A 702 -11.79 -9.56 -2.74
CA SER A 702 -12.59 -8.82 -1.76
C SER A 702 -11.67 -8.06 -0.81
N HIS A 703 -12.19 -7.00 -0.19
CA HIS A 703 -11.48 -6.32 0.89
C HIS A 703 -11.84 -6.92 2.25
N ARG A 704 -12.78 -6.34 3.00
CA ARG A 704 -12.97 -6.66 4.43
C ARG A 704 -14.05 -7.70 4.71
N TRP A 705 -14.93 -8.00 3.74
CA TRP A 705 -16.02 -8.94 3.95
C TRP A 705 -16.63 -9.50 2.65
N ILE A 706 -17.28 -10.65 2.80
CA ILE A 706 -18.06 -11.35 1.77
C ILE A 706 -19.38 -11.77 2.39
N ASP A 707 -20.51 -11.49 1.74
CA ASP A 707 -21.84 -11.81 2.24
C ASP A 707 -22.56 -12.87 1.40
N LEU A 708 -23.13 -13.87 2.07
CA LEU A 708 -24.08 -14.81 1.49
C LEU A 708 -25.45 -14.67 2.15
N THR A 709 -26.23 -13.72 1.65
CA THR A 709 -27.67 -13.65 1.92
C THR A 709 -28.39 -14.80 1.21
N ASP A 710 -29.16 -15.60 1.95
CA ASP A 710 -29.96 -16.70 1.42
C ASP A 710 -30.93 -16.21 0.35
N LYS A 711 -31.27 -17.07 -0.63
CA LYS A 711 -32.18 -16.73 -1.71
C LYS A 711 -33.56 -16.22 -1.24
N SER A 712 -34.01 -16.62 -0.05
CA SER A 712 -35.24 -16.10 0.56
C SER A 712 -35.15 -14.61 0.93
N GLY A 713 -33.94 -14.06 1.04
CA GLY A 713 -33.69 -12.72 1.53
C GLY A 713 -34.02 -12.52 3.00
N SER A 714 -34.25 -13.60 3.76
CA SER A 714 -34.71 -13.55 5.17
C SER A 714 -33.61 -13.78 6.20
N TYR A 715 -32.47 -14.34 5.79
CA TYR A 715 -31.29 -14.53 6.61
C TYR A 715 -30.03 -14.61 5.74
N GLY A 716 -28.87 -14.48 6.36
CA GLY A 716 -27.59 -14.72 5.69
C GLY A 716 -26.43 -14.80 6.66
N VAL A 717 -25.24 -14.97 6.09
CA VAL A 717 -23.98 -15.01 6.83
C VAL A 717 -22.96 -14.14 6.11
N THR A 718 -22.36 -13.22 6.86
CA THR A 718 -21.25 -12.39 6.40
C THR A 718 -19.94 -12.97 6.95
N LEU A 719 -19.02 -13.30 6.06
CA LEU A 719 -17.61 -13.62 6.35
C LEU A 719 -16.83 -12.31 6.44
N LEU A 720 -16.05 -12.16 7.50
CA LEU A 720 -15.21 -11.00 7.80
C LEU A 720 -13.75 -11.39 7.61
N THR A 721 -12.96 -10.53 6.98
CA THR A 721 -11.53 -10.73 6.73
C THR A 721 -10.75 -9.52 7.23
N ASP A 722 -9.53 -9.74 7.73
CA ASP A 722 -8.66 -8.64 8.10
C ASP A 722 -7.74 -8.19 6.96
N ASP A 723 -6.93 -9.11 6.43
CA ASP A 723 -5.90 -8.86 5.42
C ASP A 723 -5.85 -9.92 4.31
N LYS A 724 -6.92 -10.71 4.17
CA LYS A 724 -7.05 -11.72 3.11
C LYS A 724 -7.97 -11.22 2.01
N ASN A 725 -7.44 -11.19 0.78
CA ASN A 725 -8.10 -10.62 -0.38
C ASN A 725 -8.65 -11.65 -1.38
N GLY A 726 -8.10 -12.87 -1.42
CA GLY A 726 -8.50 -13.92 -2.34
C GLY A 726 -9.58 -14.85 -1.77
N SER A 727 -10.62 -15.14 -2.55
CA SER A 727 -11.66 -16.09 -2.17
C SER A 727 -12.32 -16.76 -3.37
N ASP A 728 -12.95 -17.91 -3.15
CA ASP A 728 -13.77 -18.59 -4.16
C ASP A 728 -15.13 -19.03 -3.62
N LYS A 729 -16.10 -19.20 -4.54
CA LYS A 729 -17.44 -19.70 -4.24
C LYS A 729 -17.71 -20.97 -5.03
N ARG A 730 -17.38 -22.12 -4.45
CA ARG A 730 -17.47 -23.43 -5.12
C ARG A 730 -18.89 -23.81 -5.58
N ASN A 731 -19.91 -23.46 -4.78
CA ASN A 731 -21.31 -23.77 -5.05
C ASN A 731 -22.23 -22.80 -4.28
N ASP A 732 -23.55 -23.01 -4.38
CA ASP A 732 -24.57 -22.10 -3.85
C ASP A 732 -24.44 -21.78 -2.34
N ASN A 733 -23.77 -22.64 -1.56
CA ASN A 733 -23.69 -22.50 -0.10
C ASN A 733 -22.27 -22.63 0.48
N THR A 734 -21.23 -22.65 -0.35
CA THR A 734 -19.84 -22.80 0.14
C THR A 734 -18.97 -21.67 -0.38
N ILE A 735 -18.45 -20.88 0.56
CA ILE A 735 -17.39 -19.88 0.31
C ILE A 735 -16.09 -20.44 0.88
N ARG A 736 -14.97 -20.21 0.21
CA ARG A 736 -13.62 -20.49 0.72
C ARG A 736 -12.80 -19.21 0.71
N LEU A 737 -12.08 -18.96 1.80
CA LEU A 737 -11.12 -17.87 1.90
C LEU A 737 -9.72 -18.43 1.72
N THR A 738 -8.94 -17.87 0.80
CA THR A 738 -7.55 -18.28 0.57
C THR A 738 -6.65 -17.58 1.58
N LEU A 739 -5.86 -18.37 2.32
CA LEU A 739 -5.11 -17.89 3.49
C LEU A 739 -3.62 -17.72 3.20
N LEU A 740 -2.97 -18.76 2.68
CA LEU A 740 -1.52 -18.85 2.46
C LEU A 740 -1.24 -19.70 1.22
N ARG A 741 -0.12 -19.46 0.54
CA ARG A 741 0.17 -20.10 -0.75
C ARG A 741 1.66 -20.31 -1.01
N SER A 742 2.03 -21.55 -1.33
CA SER A 742 3.34 -21.93 -1.87
C SER A 742 3.16 -22.68 -3.18
N PRO A 743 3.24 -22.02 -4.35
CA PRO A 743 2.94 -22.67 -5.62
C PRO A 743 3.99 -23.73 -5.99
N GLY A 744 3.55 -24.77 -6.67
CA GLY A 744 4.41 -25.77 -7.28
C GLY A 744 5.00 -25.29 -8.59
N ILE A 745 6.11 -25.90 -9.00
CA ILE A 745 6.87 -25.50 -10.19
C ILE A 745 6.71 -26.54 -11.29
N SER A 746 5.92 -26.22 -12.30
CA SER A 746 5.81 -27.03 -13.51
C SER A 746 7.05 -26.92 -14.41
N ALA A 747 7.13 -27.75 -15.45
CA ALA A 747 8.18 -27.64 -16.47
C ALA A 747 8.22 -26.27 -17.18
N LYS A 748 7.08 -25.58 -17.35
CA LYS A 748 7.04 -24.23 -17.93
C LYS A 748 7.27 -23.13 -16.90
N GLY A 749 7.25 -23.46 -15.61
CA GLY A 749 7.59 -22.56 -14.51
C GLY A 749 9.05 -22.63 -14.06
N ALA A 750 9.90 -23.41 -14.75
CA ALA A 750 11.27 -23.73 -14.30
C ALA A 750 12.21 -22.52 -14.10
N SER A 751 11.87 -21.35 -14.66
CA SER A 751 12.60 -20.09 -14.43
C SER A 751 12.25 -19.37 -13.12
N TYR A 752 11.27 -19.88 -12.36
CA TYR A 752 10.72 -19.26 -11.15
C TYR A 752 10.84 -20.17 -9.92
N THR A 753 11.89 -21.00 -9.83
CA THR A 753 12.02 -21.96 -8.73
C THR A 753 12.12 -21.27 -7.36
N ASP A 754 12.54 -20.01 -7.30
CA ASP A 754 12.50 -19.17 -6.09
C ASP A 754 11.11 -19.06 -5.45
N GLN A 755 10.04 -19.33 -6.21
CA GLN A 755 8.65 -19.27 -5.75
C GLN A 755 8.16 -20.57 -5.09
N ALA A 756 8.93 -21.67 -5.17
CA ALA A 756 8.53 -22.97 -4.63
C ALA A 756 8.37 -22.99 -3.09
N ASN A 757 8.98 -22.02 -2.42
CA ASN A 757 8.93 -21.79 -0.98
C ASN A 757 8.35 -20.41 -0.64
N GLN A 758 7.51 -19.86 -1.53
CA GLN A 758 6.79 -18.61 -1.29
C GLN A 758 6.02 -18.69 0.04
N ASP A 759 5.93 -17.58 0.76
CA ASP A 759 5.23 -17.47 2.04
C ASP A 759 5.70 -18.41 3.17
N TRP A 760 6.83 -19.10 3.03
CA TRP A 760 7.42 -19.82 4.17
C TRP A 760 7.77 -18.87 5.32
N GLY A 761 7.20 -19.11 6.50
CA GLY A 761 7.43 -18.29 7.67
C GLY A 761 6.25 -18.24 8.63
N HIS A 762 6.32 -17.32 9.56
CA HIS A 762 5.32 -17.06 10.58
C HIS A 762 4.23 -16.10 10.08
N HIS A 763 2.97 -16.54 10.16
CA HIS A 763 1.81 -15.76 9.74
C HIS A 763 0.80 -15.59 10.85
N GLU A 764 0.26 -14.37 10.97
CA GLU A 764 -0.80 -14.00 11.91
C GLU A 764 -1.93 -13.32 11.14
N PHE A 765 -3.17 -13.80 11.30
CA PHE A 765 -4.34 -13.21 10.66
C PHE A 765 -5.64 -13.66 11.35
N THR A 766 -6.70 -12.89 11.19
CA THR A 766 -8.02 -13.15 11.78
C THR A 766 -9.13 -13.08 10.75
N PHE A 767 -10.02 -14.06 10.76
CA PHE A 767 -11.30 -13.98 10.06
C PHE A 767 -12.46 -14.17 11.05
N GLY A 768 -13.68 -13.82 10.63
CA GLY A 768 -14.85 -13.95 11.49
C GLY A 768 -16.15 -14.22 10.74
N LEU A 769 -17.18 -14.67 11.46
CA LEU A 769 -18.53 -14.89 10.90
C LEU A 769 -19.55 -14.09 11.71
N ALA A 770 -20.46 -13.42 10.99
CA ALA A 770 -21.63 -12.77 11.55
C ALA A 770 -22.89 -13.24 10.82
N GLY A 771 -23.82 -13.87 11.53
CA GLY A 771 -25.15 -14.14 11.01
C GLY A 771 -25.97 -12.85 10.92
N HIS A 772 -26.98 -12.80 10.05
CA HIS A 772 -27.93 -11.70 10.05
C HIS A 772 -29.33 -12.12 9.63
N ALA A 773 -30.33 -11.34 10.09
CA ALA A 773 -31.66 -11.35 9.52
C ALA A 773 -31.67 -10.52 8.23
N ASN A 774 -32.55 -10.87 7.31
CA ASN A 774 -32.72 -10.19 6.03
C ASN A 774 -31.40 -10.08 5.25
N GLY A 775 -31.05 -8.91 4.71
CA GLY A 775 -29.78 -8.65 4.02
C GLY A 775 -28.72 -7.93 4.87
N TRP A 776 -27.45 -8.05 4.47
CA TRP A 776 -26.30 -7.42 5.14
C TRP A 776 -26.42 -5.91 5.34
N ARG A 777 -27.09 -5.20 4.41
CA ARG A 777 -27.31 -3.74 4.47
C ARG A 777 -28.17 -3.34 5.66
N GLU A 778 -29.28 -4.05 5.87
CA GLU A 778 -30.22 -3.77 6.95
C GLU A 778 -29.63 -4.17 8.30
N ALA A 779 -28.88 -5.27 8.32
CA ALA A 779 -28.20 -5.76 9.51
C ALA A 779 -26.90 -5.02 9.84
N GLN A 780 -26.36 -4.27 8.87
CA GLN A 780 -25.10 -3.53 8.96
C GLN A 780 -23.92 -4.41 9.41
N THR A 781 -23.83 -5.63 8.88
CA THR A 781 -22.75 -6.58 9.21
C THR A 781 -21.39 -6.13 8.69
N ASP A 782 -21.35 -5.23 7.71
CA ASP A 782 -20.15 -4.53 7.26
C ASP A 782 -19.45 -3.77 8.40
N TRP A 783 -20.19 -3.19 9.35
CA TRP A 783 -19.57 -2.55 10.54
C TRP A 783 -18.85 -3.55 11.45
N GLN A 784 -19.24 -4.82 11.46
CA GLN A 784 -18.48 -5.85 12.18
C GLN A 784 -17.13 -6.11 11.49
N ALA A 785 -17.09 -6.06 10.15
CA ALA A 785 -15.85 -6.18 9.38
C ALA A 785 -14.90 -4.99 9.65
N TYR A 786 -15.41 -3.76 9.60
CA TYR A 786 -14.58 -2.58 9.87
C TYR A 786 -14.04 -2.56 11.31
N ARG A 787 -14.83 -3.00 12.30
CA ARG A 787 -14.36 -3.11 13.70
C ARG A 787 -13.30 -4.19 13.90
N LEU A 788 -13.41 -5.33 13.22
CA LEU A 788 -12.38 -6.37 13.24
C LEU A 788 -11.03 -5.82 12.72
N ASN A 789 -11.10 -4.96 11.72
CA ASN A 789 -9.93 -4.39 11.05
C ASN A 789 -9.29 -3.24 11.83
N ASP A 790 -10.10 -2.41 12.47
CA ASP A 790 -9.67 -1.25 13.23
C ASP A 790 -10.01 -1.40 14.73
N PRO A 791 -9.27 -2.24 15.48
CA PRO A 791 -9.52 -2.45 16.90
C PRO A 791 -9.27 -1.17 17.71
N VAL A 792 -9.92 -1.04 18.87
CA VAL A 792 -9.71 0.12 19.76
C VAL A 792 -8.24 0.21 20.18
N ARG A 793 -7.63 1.40 20.05
CA ARG A 793 -6.27 1.65 20.51
C ARG A 793 -6.29 2.27 21.90
N ALA A 794 -5.46 1.76 22.80
CA ALA A 794 -5.39 2.19 24.20
C ALA A 794 -4.00 2.74 24.53
N PHE A 795 -3.95 3.77 25.37
CA PHE A 795 -2.73 4.42 25.80
C PHE A 795 -2.74 4.62 27.32
N TYR A 796 -1.63 4.33 27.98
CA TYR A 796 -1.36 4.74 29.35
C TYR A 796 -1.03 6.23 29.39
N THR A 797 -1.42 6.92 30.46
CA THR A 797 -1.04 8.32 30.74
C THR A 797 -0.92 8.57 32.25
N ALA A 798 -0.44 9.74 32.64
CA ALA A 798 -0.50 10.19 34.04
C ALA A 798 -1.89 10.75 34.37
N SER A 799 -2.25 10.81 35.65
CA SER A 799 -3.49 11.43 36.12
C SER A 799 -3.34 12.95 36.19
N HIS A 800 -4.23 13.69 35.54
CA HIS A 800 -4.26 15.16 35.52
C HIS A 800 -5.67 15.67 35.20
N PRO A 801 -6.02 16.90 35.62
CA PRO A 801 -7.23 17.57 35.14
C PRO A 801 -7.09 17.92 33.64
N GLY A 802 -8.22 18.10 32.96
CA GLY A 802 -8.27 18.55 31.57
C GLY A 802 -9.61 19.18 31.21
N SER A 803 -9.62 20.07 30.23
CA SER A 803 -10.79 20.89 29.88
C SER A 803 -11.78 20.21 28.93
N LEU A 804 -11.40 19.15 28.22
CA LEU A 804 -12.30 18.39 27.34
C LEU A 804 -13.23 17.43 28.11
N GLY A 805 -13.01 17.26 29.42
CA GLY A 805 -13.67 16.21 30.19
C GLY A 805 -13.13 14.82 29.84
N LYS A 806 -13.92 13.78 30.13
CA LYS A 806 -13.49 12.36 30.02
C LYS A 806 -13.80 11.71 28.68
N GLN A 807 -14.51 12.40 27.79
CA GLN A 807 -14.86 11.92 26.46
C GLN A 807 -14.78 13.07 25.46
N PHE A 808 -14.32 12.77 24.25
CA PHE A 808 -14.19 13.73 23.16
C PHE A 808 -14.55 13.05 21.84
N SER A 809 -15.36 13.69 21.00
CA SER A 809 -15.67 13.25 19.64
C SER A 809 -15.32 14.37 18.69
N LEU A 810 -14.43 14.11 17.74
CA LEU A 810 -14.04 15.11 16.75
C LEU A 810 -15.11 15.29 15.67
N LEU A 811 -15.73 14.19 15.25
CA LEU A 811 -16.65 14.10 14.11
C LEU A 811 -17.83 13.18 14.44
N HIS A 812 -19.02 13.57 14.03
CA HIS A 812 -20.27 12.81 14.13
C HIS A 812 -21.06 12.91 12.82
N LEU A 813 -21.60 11.79 12.36
CA LEU A 813 -22.55 11.72 11.24
C LEU A 813 -23.88 11.20 11.78
N ASP A 814 -24.98 11.78 11.31
CA ASP A 814 -26.34 11.34 11.66
C ASP A 814 -26.78 10.06 10.93
N ASN A 815 -26.05 9.68 9.87
CA ASN A 815 -26.33 8.51 9.06
C ASN A 815 -25.16 7.52 9.07
N SER A 816 -25.35 6.35 9.69
CA SER A 816 -24.32 5.28 9.78
C SER A 816 -24.06 4.55 8.47
N ARG A 817 -24.83 4.85 7.40
CA ARG A 817 -24.63 4.30 6.07
C ARG A 817 -23.76 5.19 5.18
N ILE A 818 -23.16 6.23 5.77
CA ILE A 818 -22.05 7.01 5.20
C ILE A 818 -20.78 6.68 6.00
N ARG A 819 -19.73 6.25 5.31
CA ARG A 819 -18.40 5.98 5.90
C ARG A 819 -17.45 7.12 5.60
N VAL A 820 -16.60 7.47 6.56
CA VAL A 820 -15.48 8.39 6.36
C VAL A 820 -14.29 7.60 5.84
N LEU A 821 -13.79 7.95 4.65
CA LEU A 821 -12.58 7.36 4.05
C LEU A 821 -11.31 8.09 4.47
N ALA A 822 -11.39 9.43 4.64
CA ALA A 822 -10.26 10.24 5.08
C ALA A 822 -10.72 11.47 5.87
N LEU A 823 -9.95 11.81 6.90
CA LEU A 823 -10.04 13.07 7.62
C LEU A 823 -8.62 13.57 7.91
N LYS A 824 -8.16 14.54 7.12
CA LYS A 824 -6.77 15.03 7.14
C LYS A 824 -6.68 16.54 6.90
N LYS A 825 -5.48 17.12 6.97
CA LYS A 825 -5.23 18.49 6.47
C LYS A 825 -5.07 18.46 4.95
N ALA A 826 -5.52 19.48 4.23
CA ALA A 826 -5.26 19.65 2.80
C ALA A 826 -3.74 19.77 2.51
N GLU A 827 -3.32 19.34 1.31
CA GLU A 827 -1.93 19.43 0.87
C GLU A 827 -1.48 20.90 0.72
N ASP A 828 -2.27 21.71 0.01
CA ASP A 828 -1.89 23.07 -0.36
C ASP A 828 -2.58 24.17 0.46
N SER A 829 -3.29 23.83 1.54
CA SER A 829 -3.96 24.83 2.39
C SER A 829 -4.12 24.39 3.85
N ASP A 830 -4.57 25.31 4.71
CA ASP A 830 -4.93 25.03 6.12
C ASP A 830 -6.38 24.53 6.29
N GLU A 831 -7.06 24.20 5.20
CA GLU A 831 -8.38 23.56 5.26
C GLU A 831 -8.22 22.10 5.68
N LEU A 832 -9.24 21.56 6.35
CA LEU A 832 -9.35 20.12 6.56
C LEU A 832 -10.03 19.48 5.35
N VAL A 833 -9.63 18.26 5.00
CA VAL A 833 -10.25 17.43 3.98
C VAL A 833 -11.07 16.35 4.67
N LEU A 834 -12.36 16.28 4.34
CA LEU A 834 -13.26 15.21 4.74
C LEU A 834 -13.73 14.46 3.49
N ARG A 835 -13.37 13.17 3.39
CA ARG A 835 -13.84 12.28 2.31
C ARG A 835 -14.78 11.23 2.87
N MET A 836 -15.93 11.07 2.21
CA MET A 836 -16.99 10.16 2.63
C MET A 836 -17.52 9.35 1.45
N VAL A 837 -18.10 8.18 1.72
CA VAL A 837 -18.74 7.32 0.72
C VAL A 837 -20.03 6.71 1.26
N GLU A 838 -21.03 6.56 0.39
CA GLU A 838 -22.28 5.86 0.67
C GLU A 838 -22.10 4.33 0.58
N LEU A 839 -22.69 3.56 1.50
CA LEU A 839 -22.40 2.13 1.66
C LEU A 839 -23.43 1.15 1.06
N ASP A 840 -24.66 1.57 0.83
CA ASP A 840 -25.77 0.68 0.47
C ASP A 840 -26.06 0.62 -1.03
N GLY A 841 -25.45 1.49 -1.85
CA GLY A 841 -25.81 1.65 -3.25
C GLY A 841 -27.15 2.36 -3.42
N LYS A 842 -27.56 3.17 -2.44
CA LYS A 842 -28.84 3.89 -2.41
C LYS A 842 -28.62 5.38 -2.18
N SER A 843 -29.56 6.21 -2.61
CA SER A 843 -29.47 7.64 -2.30
C SER A 843 -29.66 7.89 -0.80
N ALA A 844 -28.82 8.76 -0.25
CA ALA A 844 -28.88 9.24 1.13
C ALA A 844 -29.01 10.77 1.12
N PRO A 845 -30.24 11.32 1.14
CA PRO A 845 -30.47 12.76 1.15
C PRO A 845 -30.29 13.35 2.55
N GLY A 846 -29.81 14.60 2.62
CA GLY A 846 -29.81 15.38 3.86
C GLY A 846 -28.97 14.77 4.98
N VAL A 847 -27.80 14.25 4.65
CA VAL A 847 -26.80 13.79 5.62
C VAL A 847 -26.20 15.00 6.33
N HIS A 848 -26.22 14.97 7.66
CA HIS A 848 -25.62 15.99 8.51
C HIS A 848 -24.27 15.53 9.04
N VAL A 849 -23.27 16.37 8.85
CA VAL A 849 -21.92 16.19 9.40
C VAL A 849 -21.64 17.29 10.41
N ARG A 850 -21.37 16.88 11.65
CA ARG A 850 -21.06 17.78 12.76
C ARG A 850 -19.66 17.47 13.31
N PHE A 851 -18.92 18.52 13.63
CA PHE A 851 -17.65 18.42 14.35
C PHE A 851 -17.80 18.81 15.82
N ALA A 852 -16.73 18.63 16.59
CA ALA A 852 -16.60 19.12 17.98
C ALA A 852 -16.85 20.64 18.12
N ALA A 853 -16.74 21.40 17.02
CA ALA A 853 -17.15 22.79 16.91
C ALA A 853 -17.92 23.04 15.60
N GLY A 854 -18.46 24.25 15.44
CA GLY A 854 -19.16 24.62 14.21
C GLY A 854 -18.22 24.71 13.00
N ILE A 855 -18.73 24.37 11.83
CA ILE A 855 -18.07 24.59 10.53
C ILE A 855 -18.31 26.04 10.10
N ASN A 856 -17.24 26.77 9.82
CA ASN A 856 -17.30 28.16 9.36
C ASN A 856 -17.51 28.26 7.84
N SER A 857 -16.83 27.40 7.07
CA SER A 857 -16.93 27.36 5.62
C SER A 857 -16.66 25.95 5.11
N ALA A 858 -17.26 25.63 3.97
CA ALA A 858 -17.13 24.35 3.29
C ALA A 858 -17.17 24.56 1.78
N ARG A 859 -16.37 23.79 1.03
CA ARG A 859 -16.48 23.67 -0.43
C ARG A 859 -16.30 22.23 -0.85
N GLU A 860 -16.96 21.83 -1.91
CA GLU A 860 -16.80 20.49 -2.49
C GLU A 860 -15.53 20.46 -3.34
N ILE A 861 -14.76 19.38 -3.19
CA ILE A 861 -13.50 19.12 -3.89
C ILE A 861 -13.49 17.68 -4.42
N ASN A 862 -12.65 17.41 -5.42
CA ASN A 862 -12.40 16.05 -5.90
C ASN A 862 -11.32 15.37 -5.02
N ALA A 863 -10.96 14.13 -5.33
CA ALA A 863 -9.97 13.39 -4.54
C ALA A 863 -8.53 13.94 -4.65
N GLN A 864 -8.25 14.73 -5.70
CA GLN A 864 -7.02 15.51 -5.86
C GLN A 864 -7.07 16.89 -5.17
N GLU A 865 -8.09 17.14 -4.35
CA GLU A 865 -8.32 18.40 -3.62
C GLU A 865 -8.62 19.63 -4.52
N GLN A 866 -8.94 19.41 -5.79
CA GLN A 866 -9.32 20.46 -6.72
C GLN A 866 -10.79 20.87 -6.52
N PRO A 867 -11.13 22.17 -6.65
CA PRO A 867 -12.48 22.68 -6.41
C PRO A 867 -13.50 22.12 -7.41
N LEU A 868 -14.66 21.66 -6.88
CA LEU A 868 -15.83 21.26 -7.66
C LEU A 868 -16.98 22.27 -7.53
N GLY A 869 -17.16 22.88 -6.35
CA GLY A 869 -18.21 23.87 -6.14
C GLY A 869 -18.42 24.23 -4.67
N GLU A 870 -19.47 25.02 -4.42
CA GLU A 870 -19.90 25.40 -3.07
C GLU A 870 -20.49 24.21 -2.30
N ALA A 871 -20.37 24.22 -0.98
CA ALA A 871 -21.02 23.24 -0.10
C ALA A 871 -21.94 23.95 0.92
N THR A 872 -23.00 23.26 1.34
CA THR A 872 -24.01 23.84 2.22
C THR A 872 -23.62 23.68 3.69
N VAL A 873 -23.47 24.80 4.41
CA VAL A 873 -23.31 24.82 5.86
C VAL A 873 -24.55 25.45 6.50
N THR A 874 -25.24 24.70 7.36
CA THR A 874 -26.44 25.17 8.07
C THR A 874 -26.26 24.93 9.57
N GLY A 875 -26.42 25.97 10.39
CA GLY A 875 -26.28 25.84 11.85
C GLY A 875 -24.88 25.39 12.32
N GLY A 876 -23.84 25.57 11.50
CA GLY A 876 -22.49 25.07 11.77
C GLY A 876 -22.26 23.61 11.41
N GLU A 877 -23.19 22.96 10.69
CA GLU A 877 -23.07 21.60 10.19
C GLU A 877 -23.00 21.59 8.66
N LEU A 878 -22.26 20.65 8.10
CA LEU A 878 -22.25 20.39 6.65
C LEU A 878 -23.47 19.53 6.33
N VAL A 879 -24.30 19.99 5.39
CA VAL A 879 -25.49 19.27 4.94
C VAL A 879 -25.30 18.90 3.47
N THR A 880 -25.30 17.61 3.16
CA THR A 880 -25.10 17.11 1.80
C THR A 880 -25.98 15.89 1.51
N SER A 881 -26.10 15.53 0.24
CA SER A 881 -26.75 14.30 -0.21
C SER A 881 -25.76 13.44 -0.99
N PHE A 882 -26.02 12.14 -1.00
CA PHE A 882 -25.24 11.15 -1.77
C PHE A 882 -26.17 10.36 -2.71
N GLY A 883 -25.64 10.04 -3.90
CA GLY A 883 -26.10 8.91 -4.71
C GLY A 883 -25.59 7.58 -4.17
N GLY A 884 -26.07 6.48 -4.74
CA GLY A 884 -25.61 5.14 -4.34
C GLY A 884 -24.11 4.97 -4.61
N TYR A 885 -23.37 4.46 -3.64
CA TYR A 885 -21.91 4.25 -3.69
C TYR A 885 -21.07 5.50 -4.00
N GLN A 886 -21.67 6.69 -3.99
CA GLN A 886 -21.01 7.91 -4.40
C GLN A 886 -19.96 8.34 -3.36
N PRO A 887 -18.68 8.50 -3.72
CA PRO A 887 -17.74 9.24 -2.90
C PRO A 887 -17.97 10.75 -3.04
N LYS A 888 -17.81 11.50 -1.94
CA LYS A 888 -17.75 12.97 -1.94
C LYS A 888 -16.59 13.47 -1.07
N THR A 889 -15.99 14.59 -1.43
CA THR A 889 -14.91 15.20 -0.62
C THR A 889 -15.16 16.68 -0.41
N PHE A 890 -14.88 17.16 0.79
CA PHE A 890 -15.08 18.55 1.18
C PHE A 890 -13.82 19.12 1.82
N ALA A 891 -13.47 20.35 1.44
CA ALA A 891 -12.51 21.17 2.18
C ALA A 891 -13.29 22.07 3.15
N LEU A 892 -12.99 21.97 4.46
CA LEU A 892 -13.72 22.69 5.52
C LEU A 892 -12.78 23.54 6.38
N ARG A 893 -13.34 24.56 7.04
CA ARG A 893 -12.69 25.27 8.15
C ARG A 893 -13.58 25.19 9.39
N LEU A 894 -13.02 24.70 10.49
CA LEU A 894 -13.71 24.69 11.78
C LEU A 894 -13.59 26.03 12.48
N THR A 895 -14.55 26.32 13.35
CA THR A 895 -14.46 27.39 14.34
C THR A 895 -13.48 27.01 15.46
N THR A 896 -13.24 27.93 16.39
CA THR A 896 -12.30 27.75 17.51
C THR A 896 -12.64 26.49 18.32
N PRO A 897 -11.62 25.71 18.74
CA PRO A 897 -11.84 24.52 19.55
C PRO A 897 -12.45 24.84 20.93
N PRO A 898 -13.20 23.89 21.53
CA PRO A 898 -13.76 24.04 22.87
C PRO A 898 -12.67 24.01 23.96
N ALA A 899 -11.47 23.49 23.64
CA ALA A 899 -10.30 23.50 24.49
C ALA A 899 -9.06 23.81 23.65
N THR A 900 -8.15 24.62 24.20
CA THR A 900 -6.84 24.91 23.60
C THR A 900 -5.74 24.25 24.43
N VAL A 901 -4.79 23.63 23.76
CA VAL A 901 -3.62 23.03 24.39
C VAL A 901 -2.41 23.92 24.16
N SER A 902 -1.55 24.08 25.17
CA SER A 902 -0.32 24.84 24.99
C SER A 902 0.62 24.10 24.04
N ALA A 903 1.15 24.82 23.05
CA ALA A 903 2.12 24.25 22.12
C ALA A 903 3.37 23.75 22.86
N ILE A 904 3.99 22.70 22.34
CA ILE A 904 5.26 22.18 22.87
C ILE A 904 6.33 23.27 22.79
N ALA A 905 6.86 23.68 23.94
CA ALA A 905 7.96 24.62 24.02
C ALA A 905 9.28 23.84 23.96
N SER A 906 9.99 23.91 22.84
CA SER A 906 11.28 23.25 22.65
C SER A 906 12.42 24.23 22.38
N LYS A 907 13.64 23.81 22.71
CA LYS A 907 14.86 24.59 22.46
C LYS A 907 16.01 23.67 22.06
N PRO A 908 16.58 23.84 20.85
CA PRO A 908 17.80 23.16 20.45
C PRO A 908 18.98 23.47 21.39
N VAL A 909 19.82 22.46 21.60
CA VAL A 909 21.04 22.53 22.43
C VAL A 909 22.25 22.57 21.50
N PRO A 910 23.09 23.62 21.56
CA PRO A 910 24.32 23.68 20.78
C PRO A 910 25.28 22.55 21.16
N LEU A 911 25.81 21.86 20.14
CA LEU A 911 26.75 20.76 20.32
C LEU A 911 28.16 21.15 19.81
N PRO A 912 29.23 20.76 20.52
CA PRO A 912 30.60 20.94 20.06
C PRO A 912 30.98 19.81 19.10
N TYR A 913 30.52 19.89 17.84
CA TYR A 913 30.77 18.87 16.83
C TYR A 913 32.28 18.62 16.62
N ASP A 914 32.67 17.35 16.63
CA ASP A 914 34.07 16.91 16.55
C ASP A 914 34.31 15.82 15.49
N LEU A 915 33.24 15.33 14.85
CA LEU A 915 33.30 14.30 13.83
C LEU A 915 32.47 14.68 12.59
N ALA A 916 33.10 14.59 11.42
CA ALA A 916 32.40 14.67 10.14
C ALA A 916 31.84 13.28 9.78
N THR A 917 30.53 13.19 9.65
CA THR A 917 29.80 11.95 9.36
C THR A 917 29.02 11.99 8.07
N ALA A 918 29.07 13.11 7.34
CA ALA A 918 28.39 13.31 6.08
C ALA A 918 29.35 13.80 5.00
N THR A 919 29.03 13.52 3.75
CA THR A 919 29.80 13.95 2.57
C THR A 919 28.86 14.44 1.48
N ASN A 920 29.36 15.31 0.61
CA ASN A 920 28.65 15.72 -0.60
C ASN A 920 28.82 14.66 -1.70
N ASP A 921 27.88 14.63 -2.63
CA ASP A 921 27.99 13.87 -3.89
C ASP A 921 29.40 13.93 -4.50
N ASP A 922 29.89 12.77 -4.93
CA ASP A 922 31.16 12.57 -5.63
C ASP A 922 32.41 13.10 -4.89
N SER A 923 32.30 13.36 -3.59
CA SER A 923 33.40 13.84 -2.76
C SER A 923 33.94 12.74 -1.86
N GLU A 924 35.22 12.41 -2.00
CA GLU A 924 35.91 11.44 -1.14
C GLU A 924 35.74 11.80 0.35
N THR A 925 35.31 10.83 1.13
CA THR A 925 35.10 11.00 2.57
C THR A 925 36.39 11.38 3.27
N LYS A 926 36.37 12.51 3.99
CA LYS A 926 37.49 12.94 4.83
C LYS A 926 37.34 12.36 6.24
N GLY A 927 38.40 11.72 6.73
CA GLY A 927 38.37 10.96 7.98
C GLY A 927 37.80 9.55 7.78
N GLY A 928 37.19 8.98 8.82
CA GLY A 928 36.58 7.64 8.76
C GLY A 928 35.10 7.62 8.36
N GLY A 929 34.48 8.75 8.04
CA GLY A 929 33.03 8.83 7.79
C GLY A 929 32.18 8.50 9.03
N PHE A 930 30.92 8.11 8.78
CA PHE A 930 30.06 7.56 9.82
C PHE A 930 30.47 6.13 10.21
N ASP A 931 31.08 5.25 9.43
CA ASP A 931 31.33 3.88 9.97
C ASP A 931 32.79 3.63 10.41
N GLY A 932 33.64 4.64 10.30
CA GLY A 932 35.09 4.51 10.49
C GLY A 932 35.81 3.93 9.27
N LYS A 933 35.08 3.47 8.24
CA LYS A 933 35.60 2.90 6.98
C LYS A 933 35.40 3.83 5.78
N GLY A 934 34.75 4.96 5.97
CA GLY A 934 34.54 5.99 4.96
C GLY A 934 33.08 6.12 4.51
N ASP A 935 32.18 5.22 4.90
CA ASP A 935 30.77 5.36 4.55
C ASP A 935 30.14 6.46 5.41
N ALA A 936 29.30 7.30 4.81
CA ALA A 936 28.83 8.55 5.40
C ALA A 936 27.37 8.86 5.04
N TYR A 937 26.75 9.74 5.81
CA TYR A 937 25.44 10.29 5.46
C TYR A 937 25.49 11.12 4.18
N PRO A 938 24.43 11.07 3.35
CA PRO A 938 24.26 11.98 2.22
C PRO A 938 24.02 13.42 2.70
N ALA A 939 25.00 14.31 2.51
CA ALA A 939 24.95 15.67 3.05
C ALA A 939 23.87 16.54 2.40
N GLU A 940 23.58 16.32 1.12
CA GLU A 940 22.52 16.98 0.37
C GLU A 940 21.11 16.57 0.81
N MET A 941 20.97 15.42 1.48
CA MET A 941 19.70 14.93 2.01
C MET A 941 19.49 15.25 3.50
N LEU A 942 20.55 15.57 4.25
CA LEU A 942 20.47 15.85 5.69
C LEU A 942 20.05 17.31 5.94
N PRO A 943 18.89 17.57 6.59
CA PRO A 943 18.39 18.93 6.77
C PRO A 943 19.12 19.68 7.90
N GLU A 944 19.20 21.01 7.79
CA GLU A 944 19.71 21.86 8.88
C GLU A 944 18.70 22.00 10.05
N GLN A 945 17.41 21.79 9.79
CA GLN A 945 16.34 21.82 10.78
C GLN A 945 15.45 20.58 10.65
N LEU A 946 15.09 19.98 11.78
CA LEU A 946 14.20 18.82 11.81
C LEU A 946 13.16 19.01 12.92
N SER A 947 11.89 18.93 12.56
CA SER A 947 10.77 18.86 13.50
C SER A 947 10.38 17.40 13.71
N TYR A 948 10.38 16.93 14.95
CA TYR A 948 10.02 15.57 15.34
C TYR A 948 9.07 15.63 16.54
N ASP A 949 7.83 15.17 16.36
CA ASP A 949 6.79 15.18 17.40
C ASP A 949 6.59 16.57 18.05
N GLY A 950 6.66 17.64 17.25
CA GLY A 950 6.55 19.03 17.71
C GLY A 950 7.80 19.58 18.42
N VAL A 951 8.88 18.80 18.49
CA VAL A 951 10.18 19.22 19.01
C VAL A 951 11.09 19.62 17.86
N GLU A 952 11.61 20.85 17.91
CA GLU A 952 12.51 21.38 16.90
C GLU A 952 13.97 21.03 17.24
N PHE A 953 14.70 20.55 16.24
CA PHE A 953 16.14 20.31 16.29
C PHE A 953 16.87 21.22 15.32
N GLN A 954 18.04 21.67 15.75
CA GLN A 954 19.00 22.36 14.89
C GLN A 954 20.18 21.43 14.67
N LEU A 955 20.37 21.01 13.42
CA LEU A 955 21.56 20.34 12.94
C LEU A 955 22.51 21.40 12.35
N THR A 956 23.81 21.12 12.30
CA THR A 956 24.72 21.95 11.50
C THR A 956 24.61 21.55 10.03
N ARG A 957 24.92 22.49 9.15
CA ARG A 957 25.05 22.22 7.72
C ARG A 957 26.08 21.11 7.49
N ALA A 958 25.62 20.01 6.90
CA ALA A 958 26.46 18.90 6.49
C ALA A 958 27.24 19.25 5.22
N ALA A 959 28.51 18.88 5.19
CA ALA A 959 29.38 18.98 4.02
C ALA A 959 30.63 18.11 4.24
N THR A 960 31.29 17.73 3.14
CA THR A 960 32.53 16.94 3.19
C THR A 960 33.57 17.56 4.13
N GLY A 961 34.01 16.79 5.12
CA GLY A 961 35.03 17.20 6.09
C GLY A 961 34.59 18.22 7.14
N THR A 962 33.30 18.60 7.17
CA THR A 962 32.76 19.51 8.19
C THR A 962 32.18 18.69 9.35
N PRO A 963 32.66 18.87 10.61
CA PRO A 963 32.09 18.19 11.76
C PRO A 963 30.60 18.50 11.93
N ASN A 964 29.78 17.45 12.01
CA ASN A 964 28.33 17.50 12.14
C ASN A 964 27.76 16.49 13.14
N ALA A 965 28.63 15.75 13.83
CA ALA A 965 28.25 14.90 14.95
C ALA A 965 29.26 15.04 16.09
N VAL A 966 28.81 14.67 17.28
CA VAL A 966 29.64 14.47 18.47
C VAL A 966 29.86 12.98 18.66
N ALA A 967 31.12 12.53 18.63
CA ALA A 967 31.47 11.18 19.05
C ALA A 967 31.40 11.07 20.58
N ALA A 968 30.61 10.12 21.10
CA ALA A 968 30.38 10.04 22.54
C ALA A 968 31.60 9.44 23.28
N ASN A 969 32.33 10.27 24.01
CA ASN A 969 33.56 9.96 24.75
C ASN A 969 33.41 10.27 26.25
N GLY A 970 32.18 10.23 26.79
CA GLY A 970 31.89 10.53 28.20
C GLY A 970 31.83 12.01 28.55
N GLN A 971 31.82 12.90 27.56
CA GLN A 971 31.73 14.34 27.73
C GLN A 971 30.34 14.79 28.21
N SER A 972 30.29 15.97 28.80
CA SER A 972 29.04 16.60 29.24
C SER A 972 28.58 17.72 28.31
N VAL A 973 27.29 17.73 28.04
CA VAL A 973 26.56 18.73 27.27
C VAL A 973 25.76 19.61 28.24
N ALA A 974 25.95 20.92 28.16
CA ALA A 974 25.19 21.88 28.95
C ALA A 974 23.77 22.06 28.38
N LEU A 975 22.75 21.91 29.21
CA LEU A 975 21.35 22.11 28.84
C LEU A 975 20.94 23.56 29.13
N PRO A 976 20.12 24.19 28.26
CA PRO A 976 19.72 25.58 28.43
C PRO A 976 18.83 25.76 29.65
N VAL A 977 18.90 26.96 30.24
CA VAL A 977 18.00 27.33 31.34
C VAL A 977 16.59 27.55 30.79
N GLY A 978 15.60 26.93 31.43
CA GLY A 978 14.19 27.07 31.10
C GLY A 978 13.35 26.08 31.90
N ASP A 979 12.03 26.15 31.69
CA ASP A 979 11.08 25.18 32.24
C ASP A 979 10.92 24.03 31.24
N PHE A 980 11.84 23.07 31.27
CA PHE A 980 11.84 21.89 30.39
C PHE A 980 11.79 20.62 31.23
N ASN A 981 11.09 19.60 30.75
CA ASN A 981 10.90 18.32 31.44
C ASN A 981 11.36 17.09 30.62
N ARG A 982 11.84 17.30 29.38
CA ARG A 982 12.41 16.25 28.53
C ARG A 982 13.68 16.70 27.83
N VAL A 983 14.55 15.73 27.54
CA VAL A 983 15.66 15.84 26.59
C VAL A 983 15.41 14.87 25.46
N TYR A 984 15.45 15.38 24.23
CA TYR A 984 15.39 14.61 23.02
C TYR A 984 16.77 14.57 22.36
N ILE A 985 17.17 13.41 21.85
CA ILE A 985 18.49 13.14 21.29
C ILE A 985 18.31 12.50 19.93
N LEU A 986 18.90 13.10 18.89
CA LEU A 986 19.06 12.45 17.58
C LEU A 986 20.43 11.77 17.55
N ALA A 987 20.41 10.44 17.48
CA ALA A 987 21.62 9.64 17.52
C ALA A 987 21.51 8.39 16.65
N ALA A 988 22.67 7.85 16.29
CA ALA A 988 22.82 6.55 15.67
C ALA A 988 24.18 5.92 16.05
N GLY A 989 24.29 4.61 15.92
CA GLY A 989 25.49 3.83 16.23
C GLY A 989 26.21 3.31 14.98
N ASP A 990 27.52 3.10 15.08
CA ASP A 990 28.24 2.14 14.22
C ASP A 990 27.98 0.71 14.73
N GLY A 991 27.01 0.04 14.12
CA GLY A 991 26.31 -1.11 14.69
C GLY A 991 25.32 -0.70 15.79
N ASP A 992 24.49 -1.65 16.25
CA ASP A 992 23.62 -1.42 17.40
C ASP A 992 24.47 -1.34 18.68
N GLN A 993 24.27 -0.30 19.48
CA GLN A 993 25.08 0.03 20.65
C GLN A 993 24.24 0.19 21.90
N GLN A 994 24.50 -0.63 22.92
CA GLN A 994 24.06 -0.35 24.29
C GLN A 994 24.86 0.83 24.85
N ALA A 995 24.16 1.91 25.22
CA ALA A 995 24.79 3.16 25.60
C ALA A 995 24.14 3.76 26.84
N GLN A 996 24.96 4.15 27.82
CA GLN A 996 24.49 4.71 29.09
C GLN A 996 24.66 6.23 29.11
N PHE A 997 23.54 6.95 29.06
CA PHE A 997 23.45 8.40 29.24
C PHE A 997 23.24 8.72 30.72
N HIS A 998 23.76 9.85 31.18
CA HIS A 998 23.47 10.33 32.54
C HIS A 998 22.81 11.71 32.50
N ILE A 999 21.69 11.84 33.20
CA ILE A 999 20.95 13.10 33.33
C ILE A 999 20.83 13.43 34.82
N GLY A 1000 21.56 14.46 35.25
CA GLY A 1000 21.79 14.69 36.68
C GLY A 1000 22.52 13.51 37.32
N GLY A 1001 21.92 12.92 38.36
CA GLY A 1001 22.46 11.72 39.04
C GLY A 1001 21.90 10.38 38.52
N LYS A 1002 21.03 10.37 37.50
CA LYS A 1002 20.36 9.17 36.99
C LYS A 1002 21.04 8.67 35.72
N ALA A 1003 21.38 7.38 35.70
CA ALA A 1003 21.82 6.68 34.49
C ALA A 1003 20.61 6.12 33.73
N VAL A 1004 20.58 6.29 32.41
CA VAL A 1004 19.59 5.71 31.50
C VAL A 1004 20.32 4.97 30.39
N THR A 1005 20.03 3.68 30.25
CA THR A 1005 20.61 2.84 29.20
C THR A 1005 19.66 2.81 28.01
N LEU A 1006 20.17 3.14 26.83
CA LEU A 1006 19.46 3.11 25.56
C LEU A 1006 20.12 2.11 24.62
N ASN A 1007 19.33 1.45 23.77
CA ASN A 1007 19.84 0.75 22.59
C ASN A 1007 19.89 1.76 21.43
N VAL A 1008 21.07 2.29 21.16
CA VAL A 1008 21.28 3.20 20.03
C VAL A 1008 21.45 2.36 18.77
N GLU A 1009 20.50 2.45 17.85
CA GLU A 1009 20.42 1.60 16.67
C GLU A 1009 21.46 1.99 15.61
N ASN A 1010 21.90 1.01 14.83
CA ASN A 1010 22.81 1.19 13.70
C ASN A 1010 22.26 2.21 12.70
N TRP A 1011 23.12 3.10 12.23
CA TRP A 1011 22.77 4.15 11.28
C TRP A 1011 22.34 3.68 9.89
N GLY A 1012 22.57 2.42 9.53
CA GLY A 1012 22.21 1.88 8.22
C GLY A 1012 21.71 0.44 8.27
N GLY A 1013 21.42 -0.12 7.09
CA GLY A 1013 20.87 -1.48 6.92
C GLY A 1013 19.34 -1.51 7.01
N PHE A 1014 18.77 -2.69 7.26
CA PHE A 1014 17.32 -2.82 7.41
C PHE A 1014 16.89 -2.62 8.87
N ILE A 1015 15.83 -1.83 9.07
CA ILE A 1015 15.19 -1.63 10.38
C ILE A 1015 14.06 -2.61 10.64
N GLY A 1016 13.64 -3.37 9.63
CA GLY A 1016 12.80 -4.53 9.83
C GLY A 1016 12.78 -5.44 8.61
N GLN A 1017 12.52 -6.71 8.87
CA GLN A 1017 12.43 -7.79 7.89
C GLN A 1017 11.40 -8.80 8.39
N TRP A 1018 10.49 -9.26 7.53
CA TRP A 1018 9.75 -10.49 7.80
C TRP A 1018 10.68 -11.71 7.67
N ASP A 1019 10.19 -12.91 8.02
CA ASP A 1019 10.93 -14.17 7.93
C ASP A 1019 11.65 -14.27 6.57
N THR A 1020 12.97 -14.12 6.60
CA THR A 1020 13.77 -13.86 5.42
C THR A 1020 14.34 -15.16 4.88
N ARG A 1021 13.99 -15.50 3.65
CA ARG A 1021 14.61 -16.62 2.91
C ARG A 1021 16.04 -16.23 2.55
N LEU A 1022 17.02 -17.00 3.02
CA LEU A 1022 18.43 -16.80 2.74
C LEU A 1022 18.83 -17.58 1.48
N TRP A 1023 19.52 -16.92 0.56
CA TRP A 1023 19.96 -17.48 -0.72
C TRP A 1023 21.47 -17.33 -0.90
N LYS A 1024 22.08 -18.22 -1.70
CA LYS A 1024 23.49 -18.08 -2.11
C LYS A 1024 23.67 -16.86 -3.00
N GLY A 1025 24.80 -16.16 -2.82
CA GLY A 1025 25.19 -15.01 -3.62
C GLY A 1025 25.91 -13.97 -2.77
N THR A 1026 26.70 -13.11 -3.40
CA THR A 1026 27.26 -11.91 -2.77
C THR A 1026 26.49 -10.68 -3.24
N PRO A 1027 26.13 -9.75 -2.34
CA PRO A 1027 25.59 -8.46 -2.74
C PRO A 1027 26.52 -7.78 -3.73
N GLU A 1028 25.97 -7.30 -4.84
CA GLU A 1028 26.70 -6.46 -5.77
C GLU A 1028 26.76 -5.03 -5.27
N SER A 1029 27.84 -4.33 -5.61
CA SER A 1029 27.95 -2.89 -5.39
C SER A 1029 27.18 -2.17 -6.49
N TRP A 1030 26.18 -1.39 -6.09
CA TRP A 1030 25.38 -0.54 -6.97
C TRP A 1030 25.79 0.93 -6.91
N ALA A 1031 26.94 1.22 -6.27
CA ALA A 1031 27.40 2.58 -6.09
C ALA A 1031 27.57 3.33 -7.42
N ILE A 1032 26.95 4.50 -7.52
CA ILE A 1032 26.92 5.36 -8.70
C ILE A 1032 27.30 6.80 -8.36
N SER A 1033 27.84 7.50 -9.35
CA SER A 1033 28.16 8.92 -9.25
C SER A 1033 26.92 9.76 -9.56
N ALA A 1034 26.65 10.82 -8.79
CA ALA A 1034 25.52 11.71 -9.05
C ALA A 1034 25.73 12.59 -10.29
N HIS A 1035 26.98 13.02 -10.53
CA HIS A 1035 27.32 13.97 -11.61
C HIS A 1035 28.05 13.33 -12.79
N HIS A 1036 28.62 12.14 -12.60
CA HIS A 1036 29.47 11.46 -13.59
C HIS A 1036 29.01 10.03 -13.87
N ALA A 1037 27.75 9.68 -13.55
CA ALA A 1037 27.19 8.39 -13.96
C ALA A 1037 27.37 8.17 -15.46
N VAL A 1038 27.76 6.95 -15.85
CA VAL A 1038 28.01 6.58 -17.25
C VAL A 1038 26.94 5.64 -17.76
N TRP A 1039 26.43 5.94 -18.96
CA TRP A 1039 25.57 5.03 -19.72
C TRP A 1039 26.13 4.93 -21.14
N PRO A 1040 26.35 3.72 -21.68
CA PRO A 1040 26.17 2.43 -21.02
C PRO A 1040 27.20 2.19 -19.88
N PRO A 1041 26.87 1.38 -18.86
CA PRO A 1041 27.83 0.95 -17.85
C PRO A 1041 29.01 0.18 -18.49
N ALA A 1042 30.18 0.21 -17.84
CA ALA A 1042 31.43 -0.35 -18.38
C ALA A 1042 31.35 -1.85 -18.74
N ASN A 1043 30.43 -2.60 -18.12
CA ASN A 1043 30.22 -4.03 -18.32
C ASN A 1043 28.85 -4.33 -18.95
N LEU A 1044 28.35 -3.49 -19.86
CA LEU A 1044 27.00 -3.61 -20.45
C LEU A 1044 26.64 -5.04 -20.91
N ASP A 1045 27.56 -5.75 -21.58
CA ASP A 1045 27.29 -7.12 -22.04
C ASP A 1045 27.08 -8.12 -20.88
N GLN A 1046 27.70 -7.88 -19.71
CA GLN A 1046 27.46 -8.66 -18.48
C GLN A 1046 26.21 -8.18 -17.74
N SER A 1047 25.91 -6.87 -17.72
CA SER A 1047 24.70 -6.34 -17.07
C SER A 1047 23.42 -6.62 -17.87
N GLU A 1048 23.54 -6.86 -19.18
CA GLU A 1048 22.47 -7.34 -20.05
C GLU A 1048 22.23 -8.86 -19.95
N ALA A 1049 23.08 -9.60 -19.23
CA ALA A 1049 22.80 -11.00 -18.94
C ALA A 1049 21.62 -11.09 -17.97
N GLU A 1050 20.63 -11.93 -18.27
CA GLU A 1050 19.55 -12.22 -17.32
C GLU A 1050 20.19 -12.72 -16.02
N ARG A 1051 20.03 -11.94 -14.95
CA ARG A 1051 20.51 -12.30 -13.62
C ARG A 1051 19.67 -13.50 -13.16
N PRO A 1052 20.27 -14.66 -12.92
CA PRO A 1052 19.52 -15.81 -12.48
C PRO A 1052 18.92 -15.48 -11.12
N SER A 1053 17.60 -15.60 -11.00
CA SER A 1053 16.99 -15.68 -9.67
C SER A 1053 17.46 -16.94 -8.98
N PRO A 1054 17.59 -16.92 -7.65
CA PRO A 1054 18.17 -18.05 -6.93
C PRO A 1054 17.33 -19.31 -7.14
N HIS A 1055 17.99 -20.43 -7.38
CA HIS A 1055 17.30 -21.68 -7.65
C HIS A 1055 16.93 -22.42 -6.36
N PHE A 1056 15.69 -22.89 -6.26
CA PHE A 1056 15.29 -23.80 -5.20
C PHE A 1056 15.29 -25.26 -5.69
N PRO A 1057 15.82 -26.22 -4.91
CA PRO A 1057 16.40 -26.06 -3.57
C PRO A 1057 17.90 -25.71 -3.53
N GLU A 1058 18.58 -25.61 -4.68
CA GLU A 1058 20.05 -25.61 -4.78
C GLU A 1058 20.73 -24.43 -4.09
N ASP A 1059 20.14 -23.24 -4.17
CA ASP A 1059 20.68 -21.99 -3.64
C ASP A 1059 20.08 -21.57 -2.30
N TYR A 1060 19.05 -22.27 -1.81
CA TYR A 1060 18.41 -21.96 -0.54
C TYR A 1060 19.30 -22.35 0.66
N LEU A 1061 19.56 -21.39 1.54
CA LEU A 1061 20.45 -21.56 2.70
C LEU A 1061 19.68 -21.70 4.03
N GLY A 1062 18.42 -21.28 4.09
CA GLY A 1062 17.59 -21.35 5.28
C GLY A 1062 16.63 -20.18 5.43
N LEU A 1063 15.88 -20.18 6.53
CA LEU A 1063 14.95 -19.11 6.90
C LEU A 1063 15.51 -18.43 8.15
N ARG A 1064 15.66 -17.11 8.11
CA ARG A 1064 15.99 -16.29 9.29
C ARG A 1064 14.71 -15.68 9.84
N GLU A 1065 14.53 -15.75 11.14
CA GLU A 1065 13.40 -15.13 11.83
C GLU A 1065 13.34 -13.61 11.54
N GLY A 1066 12.12 -13.12 11.36
CA GLY A 1066 11.86 -11.70 11.18
C GLY A 1066 12.23 -10.87 12.40
N PHE A 1067 12.47 -9.58 12.20
CA PHE A 1067 12.76 -8.63 13.27
C PHE A 1067 12.27 -7.23 12.91
N ILE A 1068 12.01 -6.42 13.92
CA ILE A 1068 11.73 -4.99 13.80
C ILE A 1068 12.53 -4.26 14.89
N LYS A 1069 13.27 -3.22 14.49
CA LYS A 1069 13.98 -2.35 15.42
C LYS A 1069 12.97 -1.44 16.14
N PRO A 1070 13.00 -1.36 17.48
CA PRO A 1070 11.98 -0.65 18.24
C PRO A 1070 12.18 0.87 18.28
N ALA A 1071 13.35 1.39 17.87
CA ALA A 1071 13.64 2.81 17.97
C ALA A 1071 12.84 3.64 16.96
N SER A 1072 12.44 4.85 17.38
CA SER A 1072 11.71 5.76 16.52
C SER A 1072 12.66 6.43 15.52
N VAL A 1073 12.35 6.33 14.23
CA VAL A 1073 13.12 6.96 13.17
C VAL A 1073 12.69 8.41 13.03
N ALA A 1074 13.63 9.33 13.21
CA ALA A 1074 13.41 10.77 13.09
C ALA A 1074 13.69 11.30 11.68
N TRP A 1075 14.65 10.69 11.01
CA TRP A 1075 15.03 11.02 9.63
C TRP A 1075 15.61 9.77 8.96
N TYR A 1076 15.44 9.68 7.65
CA TYR A 1076 16.05 8.66 6.82
C TYR A 1076 16.39 9.21 5.43
N ALA A 1077 17.32 8.56 4.76
CA ALA A 1077 17.61 8.75 3.34
C ALA A 1077 17.74 7.40 2.65
N SER A 1078 17.39 7.34 1.36
CA SER A 1078 17.35 6.08 0.62
C SER A 1078 18.73 5.53 0.26
N HIS A 1079 19.82 6.23 0.58
CA HIS A 1079 21.19 5.79 0.34
C HIS A 1079 22.14 6.26 1.45
N HIS A 1080 23.37 5.75 1.38
CA HIS A 1080 24.54 6.36 2.00
C HIS A 1080 25.56 6.74 0.93
N HIS A 1081 26.56 7.51 1.32
CA HIS A 1081 27.75 7.70 0.50
C HIS A 1081 28.82 6.68 0.86
N THR A 1082 29.39 6.03 -0.14
CA THR A 1082 30.60 5.21 0.01
C THR A 1082 31.81 6.07 0.39
N ALA A 1083 32.93 5.43 0.76
CA ALA A 1083 34.20 6.13 0.98
C ALA A 1083 34.66 7.04 -0.19
N ALA A 1084 34.26 6.72 -1.43
CA ALA A 1084 34.57 7.52 -2.61
C ALA A 1084 33.59 8.70 -2.85
N GLY A 1085 32.54 8.84 -2.02
CA GLY A 1085 31.47 9.82 -2.20
C GLY A 1085 30.40 9.41 -3.23
N LEU A 1086 30.39 8.14 -3.65
CA LEU A 1086 29.36 7.61 -4.56
C LEU A 1086 28.10 7.24 -3.78
N ASN A 1087 26.94 7.44 -4.40
CA ASN A 1087 25.64 7.03 -3.88
C ASN A 1087 25.48 5.52 -3.98
N ASP A 1088 25.30 4.83 -2.85
CA ASP A 1088 24.93 3.42 -2.81
C ASP A 1088 23.40 3.28 -2.70
N PRO A 1089 22.69 3.02 -3.82
CA PRO A 1089 21.25 3.21 -3.84
C PRO A 1089 20.52 2.18 -3.00
N TYR A 1090 19.46 2.62 -2.30
CA TYR A 1090 18.66 1.78 -1.39
C TYR A 1090 19.44 1.16 -0.21
N ALA A 1091 20.68 1.61 0.03
CA ALA A 1091 21.42 1.38 1.27
C ALA A 1091 21.06 2.47 2.29
N TYR A 1092 19.92 2.31 2.96
CA TYR A 1092 19.35 3.36 3.79
C TYR A 1092 20.29 3.89 4.89
N SER A 1093 20.18 5.20 5.11
CA SER A 1093 20.73 5.92 6.25
C SER A 1093 19.60 6.34 7.21
N TYR A 1094 19.84 6.29 8.53
CA TYR A 1094 18.85 6.64 9.56
C TYR A 1094 19.43 7.52 10.66
N LEU A 1095 18.56 8.35 11.22
CA LEU A 1095 18.71 8.97 12.53
C LEU A 1095 17.53 8.59 13.40
N PHE A 1096 17.82 8.16 14.63
CA PHE A 1096 16.80 7.76 15.59
C PHE A 1096 16.62 8.83 16.65
N ALA A 1097 15.37 9.03 17.07
CA ALA A 1097 15.02 9.90 18.19
C ALA A 1097 14.93 9.07 19.48
N TYR A 1098 15.63 9.55 20.51
CA TYR A 1098 15.57 9.03 21.87
C TYR A 1098 15.11 10.12 22.82
N THR A 1099 14.28 9.75 23.80
CA THR A 1099 13.71 10.68 24.76
C THR A 1099 14.10 10.29 26.18
N LEU A 1100 14.54 11.27 26.97
CA LEU A 1100 14.90 11.12 28.38
C LEU A 1100 14.12 12.13 29.24
N ASP A 1101 13.65 11.70 30.41
CA ASP A 1101 13.08 12.62 31.40
C ASP A 1101 14.15 13.59 31.92
N LEU A 1102 13.82 14.88 31.99
CA LEU A 1102 14.68 15.92 32.56
C LEU A 1102 14.18 16.32 33.96
N PRO A 1103 14.87 15.94 35.05
CA PRO A 1103 14.48 16.37 36.38
C PRO A 1103 14.61 17.89 36.57
N PRO A 1104 13.75 18.52 37.38
CA PRO A 1104 13.81 19.96 37.63
C PRO A 1104 15.20 20.41 38.12
N GLY A 1105 15.72 21.50 37.52
CA GLY A 1105 16.99 22.10 37.90
C GLY A 1105 18.25 21.38 37.39
N VAL A 1106 18.11 20.22 36.74
CA VAL A 1106 19.23 19.56 36.04
C VAL A 1106 19.60 20.36 34.80
N ARG A 1107 20.90 20.59 34.60
CA ARG A 1107 21.43 21.44 33.51
C ARG A 1107 22.51 20.75 32.68
N GLN A 1108 22.66 19.44 32.83
CA GLN A 1108 23.76 18.69 32.24
C GLN A 1108 23.27 17.31 31.82
N LEU A 1109 23.60 16.96 30.59
CA LEU A 1109 23.52 15.62 30.03
C LEU A 1109 24.95 15.12 29.86
N THR A 1110 25.31 13.98 30.45
CA THR A 1110 26.58 13.32 30.16
C THR A 1110 26.35 12.20 29.15
N LEU A 1111 27.06 12.29 28.04
CA LEU A 1111 27.01 11.33 26.96
C LEU A 1111 27.69 10.01 27.37
N PRO A 1112 27.36 8.88 26.72
CA PRO A 1112 28.04 7.61 26.95
C PRO A 1112 29.54 7.72 26.63
N ASN A 1113 30.35 6.91 27.30
CA ASN A 1113 31.75 6.70 26.93
C ASN A 1113 31.86 5.56 25.91
N ASN A 1114 31.32 5.79 24.71
CA ASN A 1114 31.29 4.84 23.60
C ASN A 1114 31.36 5.60 22.27
N SER A 1115 32.55 5.71 21.67
CA SER A 1115 32.79 6.53 20.47
C SER A 1115 32.06 6.04 19.22
N LYS A 1116 31.47 4.84 19.25
CA LYS A 1116 30.59 4.32 18.20
C LYS A 1116 29.19 4.95 18.23
N VAL A 1117 28.81 5.60 19.33
CA VAL A 1117 27.57 6.36 19.44
C VAL A 1117 27.83 7.79 18.98
N ARG A 1118 27.06 8.23 18.00
CA ARG A 1118 27.17 9.57 17.43
C ARG A 1118 25.91 10.37 17.68
N ILE A 1119 26.08 11.56 18.23
CA ILE A 1119 24.99 12.48 18.53
C ILE A 1119 25.00 13.60 17.50
N LEU A 1120 23.92 13.74 16.74
CA LEU A 1120 23.82 14.77 15.70
C LEU A 1120 23.07 16.01 16.17
N ALA A 1121 22.07 15.84 17.05
CA ALA A 1121 21.36 16.95 17.65
C ALA A 1121 20.80 16.58 19.03
N VAL A 1122 20.62 17.59 19.87
CA VAL A 1122 19.92 17.48 21.16
C VAL A 1122 18.98 18.67 21.28
N SER A 1123 17.77 18.43 21.77
CA SER A 1123 16.80 19.47 22.12
C SER A 1123 16.23 19.20 23.49
N VAL A 1124 15.87 20.26 24.22
CA VAL A 1124 15.06 20.13 25.43
C VAL A 1124 13.65 20.61 25.14
N ALA A 1125 12.65 20.00 25.78
CA ALA A 1125 11.26 20.36 25.58
C ALA A 1125 10.47 20.32 26.87
N HIS A 1126 9.40 21.11 26.90
CA HIS A 1126 8.33 21.01 27.87
C HIS A 1126 7.15 20.33 27.20
N ASN A 1127 6.91 19.08 27.56
CA ASN A 1127 5.79 18.30 27.06
C ASN A 1127 4.70 18.20 28.11
N GLY A 1128 3.47 17.99 27.65
CA GLY A 1128 2.38 17.55 28.51
C GLY A 1128 2.62 16.15 29.09
N PRO A 1129 1.64 15.65 29.87
CA PRO A 1129 1.64 14.28 30.37
C PRO A 1129 1.89 13.26 29.25
N THR A 1130 2.89 12.41 29.44
CA THR A 1130 3.30 11.38 28.47
C THR A 1130 2.16 10.39 28.20
N VAL A 1131 2.01 9.96 26.95
CA VAL A 1131 1.26 8.75 26.63
C VAL A 1131 2.18 7.63 26.20
N ALA A 1132 1.81 6.39 26.52
CA ALA A 1132 2.48 5.20 26.01
C ALA A 1132 1.42 4.24 25.45
N PRO A 1133 1.57 3.75 24.20
CA PRO A 1133 0.68 2.72 23.68
C PRO A 1133 0.62 1.52 24.65
N ALA A 1134 -0.59 1.08 24.98
CA ALA A 1134 -0.80 -0.07 25.85
C ALA A 1134 -0.72 -1.41 25.10
N GLN A 1135 -0.54 -1.36 23.78
CA GLN A 1135 -0.20 -2.46 22.88
C GLN A 1135 0.69 -1.89 21.76
N PRO A 1136 1.51 -2.71 21.09
CA PRO A 1136 2.16 -2.29 19.85
C PRO A 1136 1.14 -1.77 18.83
N LEU A 1137 1.47 -0.66 18.17
CA LEU A 1137 0.59 -0.04 17.16
C LEU A 1137 0.72 -0.71 15.77
N PHE A 1138 1.79 -1.47 15.57
CA PHE A 1138 2.11 -2.27 14.39
C PHE A 1138 2.78 -3.57 14.83
N ASP A 1139 2.97 -4.50 13.90
CA ASP A 1139 3.56 -5.81 14.19
C ASP A 1139 4.96 -5.64 14.83
N THR A 1140 5.32 -6.56 15.73
CA THR A 1140 6.65 -6.57 16.38
C THR A 1140 7.52 -7.75 15.94
N LEU A 1141 6.92 -8.70 15.21
CA LEU A 1141 7.52 -9.97 14.78
C LEU A 1141 8.12 -10.82 15.91
N GLN A 1142 7.87 -10.47 17.19
CA GLN A 1142 8.25 -11.31 18.31
C GLN A 1142 7.42 -12.58 18.26
N HIS A 1143 8.03 -13.70 17.87
CA HIS A 1143 7.37 -15.00 17.90
C HIS A 1143 6.79 -15.21 19.30
N THR A 1144 5.47 -15.37 19.39
CA THR A 1144 4.71 -15.49 20.64
C THR A 1144 4.93 -16.82 21.37
N LEU A 1145 6.09 -17.44 21.20
CA LEU A 1145 6.45 -18.71 21.83
C LEU A 1145 7.84 -18.57 22.45
N GLU A 1146 7.95 -19.02 23.70
CA GLU A 1146 9.22 -19.15 24.41
C GLU A 1146 10.30 -19.73 23.50
N PRO A 1147 11.56 -19.22 23.58
CA PRO A 1147 12.64 -19.76 22.80
C PRO A 1147 12.72 -21.27 23.08
N LYS A 1148 12.62 -22.08 22.01
CA LYS A 1148 13.01 -23.48 22.09
C LYS A 1148 14.41 -23.49 22.66
N THR A 1149 14.54 -23.99 23.88
CA THR A 1149 15.84 -24.26 24.49
C THR A 1149 16.63 -25.09 23.48
N SER A 1150 17.71 -24.50 22.98
CA SER A 1150 18.62 -25.14 22.04
C SER A 1150 19.15 -26.41 22.69
N THR A 1151 18.64 -27.57 22.28
CA THR A 1151 19.38 -28.82 22.46
C THR A 1151 20.50 -28.83 21.43
N LYS A 1152 21.73 -28.92 21.95
CA LYS A 1152 23.02 -29.01 21.26
C LYS A 1152 23.06 -29.96 20.07
#